data_AF-A0A225X3V7-F1
#
_entry.id   AF-A0A225X3V7-F1
#
_cell.length_a   1.000
_cell.length_b   1.000
_cell.length_c   1.000
_cell.angle_alpha   90.00
_cell.angle_beta   90.00
_cell.angle_gamma   90.00
#
_symmetry.space_group_name_H-M   'P 1'
#
loop_
_entity.id
_entity.type
_entity.pdbx_description
1 polymer ?
#
loop_
_entity_poly.entity_id
_entity_poly.type
_entity_poly.pdbx_seq_one_letter_code
_entity_poly.pdbx_strand_id
1 'polypeptide(L)'
;MVSPMAAGISPRSKGFAPMKTPDSGPDIEGGALRAGGPINVWSREYIGIIVQYAAVGMIYGTLPGTVYPFLFNYLNMESTQVVSATVLLNLPWSFKLFYGVITDCVPIMGYRRRPFMIIGWTVCFIMLLVMACMKAGDPYYPEYEYASMNVTTLSPDIVATFNTDARSTGSKFIVLMMIAAIGYVGADVAADAMMVEIAQREPEATRGYTQTTIYMVRTVFVTISSILTGFAFNGTHYGGDFDFSLSFPQLMIILTVLCLPVMPLTWFFIKEEKHEGMVFSKYLNELWALVQTRPVYQVIAYKFFSGIFENFTITSSSAMQAYWAGVTPLNEKILTIVGNGIFALTLYFTGKYGLHWNWRWMHATMIIAVTVMDSFVTLLTTWDVVRNQWFWLGVPVVENLPSGLSFVIGTYVIVELAEEGNEGAVYGLIGSVTNLATPFASTITKNVDSSFDVANADIASDTNHVRWEVTYILIIRYAMNLAGLLFLPLLPKQKAETNELKRNGGSSRILGFVTLAYFAFALVYSTMVNIMSIFPAMTSKCPSSAFAAPSATLSDELCRFLDSLEHNQATNTVVHMRTGRRQLETFVQQQNDGVATFEQVLEKESSQWEEHLKKAKENNDVRVQQRHVLPELLPGLQVVHDIKVGKPGRPDDAVYLKSQYAREWLPRGNCIAEWTTNDKIYFFPLVRGYRKFTGQEDDGELKKHTETEEEELSKFFTKPQTQSKWVISTTKENGEAGHLAVLKRSDGEFVFVLGSKNTHLMVQTVEDIERARETQVAAGGNDPFFSAAPIATAILRMLFALELEKRNLLCEFLWQTRTTASFEVLCPSHQHVQLLDYLTEDTPVFYGLSLMTLSSLEGAEICVNPVLLYEFMRALGMRTVTYDIVEFNDDTFEAALERSKRAYQHEGGVHLFLDEDAAVIGMQKHKSIWYVCLRAIREKAKTFCRTLNSKKPPKGRAKPMTPKEALKVGQESVLKRFRAIPGFLHISDEVSDAYATLGEYFLEYLFSEELFCGTAADKEQEAKCKQAAKDVADLFPVVWKRFLDHTGQSDDIGRE
;
A
#
# COMPACT_ATOMS: atom_id res chain seq x y z
N MET A 1 -66.77 56.63 -20.87
CA MET A 1 -65.54 56.60 -20.05
C MET A 1 -64.63 55.51 -20.60
N VAL A 2 -63.44 55.92 -21.08
CA VAL A 2 -62.17 55.18 -21.25
C VAL A 2 -62.15 53.85 -22.06
N SER A 3 -61.30 53.84 -23.09
CA SER A 3 -60.89 52.78 -24.07
C SER A 3 -59.81 51.82 -23.48
N PRO A 4 -59.10 50.89 -24.19
CA PRO A 4 -59.26 50.27 -25.53
C PRO A 4 -58.96 48.73 -25.64
N MET A 5 -59.21 48.18 -26.84
CA MET A 5 -58.49 47.12 -27.60
C MET A 5 -58.37 45.65 -27.11
N ALA A 6 -58.89 44.73 -27.94
CA ALA A 6 -58.35 43.38 -28.10
C ALA A 6 -58.21 43.05 -29.60
N ALA A 7 -57.01 42.64 -29.99
CA ALA A 7 -56.60 42.24 -31.33
C ALA A 7 -56.87 40.74 -31.57
N GLY A 8 -57.40 40.40 -32.75
CA GLY A 8 -57.46 39.02 -33.25
C GLY A 8 -56.75 38.93 -34.59
N ILE A 9 -55.60 38.25 -34.63
CA ILE A 9 -54.95 37.76 -35.85
C ILE A 9 -54.46 36.34 -35.56
N SER A 10 -55.02 35.36 -36.27
CA SER A 10 -54.61 33.95 -36.23
C SER A 10 -53.27 33.72 -36.93
N PRO A 11 -52.39 32.84 -36.43
CA PRO A 11 -51.28 32.32 -37.22
C PRO A 11 -51.66 31.02 -37.94
N ARG A 12 -51.38 31.04 -39.25
CA ARG A 12 -51.48 29.96 -40.25
C ARG A 12 -50.92 28.60 -39.79
N SER A 13 -51.72 27.55 -39.96
CA SER A 13 -51.24 26.18 -40.15
C SER A 13 -50.65 26.03 -41.55
N LYS A 14 -49.32 25.88 -41.67
CA LYS A 14 -48.72 25.33 -42.89
C LYS A 14 -48.51 23.83 -42.66
N GLY A 15 -49.29 23.03 -43.39
CA GLY A 15 -49.17 21.58 -43.42
C GLY A 15 -47.80 21.14 -43.93
N PHE A 16 -47.34 20.02 -43.40
CA PHE A 16 -46.19 19.26 -43.87
C PHE A 16 -46.33 18.95 -45.36
N ALA A 17 -45.32 19.32 -46.15
CA ALA A 17 -45.15 18.77 -47.49
C ALA A 17 -44.62 17.33 -47.37
N PRO A 18 -45.22 16.34 -48.07
CA PRO A 18 -44.73 14.98 -48.07
C PRO A 18 -43.35 14.90 -48.74
N MET A 19 -42.47 14.12 -48.11
CA MET A 19 -41.12 13.75 -48.54
C MET A 19 -41.16 13.24 -50.00
N LYS A 20 -40.58 13.99 -50.93
CA LYS A 20 -40.36 13.51 -52.29
C LYS A 20 -39.22 12.49 -52.27
N THR A 21 -39.47 11.29 -52.80
CA THR A 21 -38.45 10.38 -53.33
C THR A 21 -37.54 11.13 -54.32
N PRO A 22 -36.26 10.76 -54.48
CA PRO A 22 -35.34 11.48 -55.34
C PRO A 22 -35.68 11.22 -56.81
N ASP A 23 -36.57 12.04 -57.36
CA ASP A 23 -36.53 12.35 -58.79
C ASP A 23 -35.32 13.25 -59.02
N SER A 24 -34.48 12.82 -59.95
CA SER A 24 -33.42 13.58 -60.61
C SER A 24 -33.78 15.07 -60.79
N GLY A 25 -33.22 15.91 -59.91
CA GLY A 25 -33.22 17.37 -59.96
C GLY A 25 -31.78 17.88 -59.84
N PRO A 26 -31.49 19.09 -60.34
CA PRO A 26 -30.26 19.44 -61.06
C PRO A 26 -29.00 19.18 -60.24
N ASP A 27 -28.00 18.58 -60.91
CA ASP A 27 -26.65 18.34 -60.36
C ASP A 27 -26.19 19.55 -59.55
N ILE A 28 -26.16 19.39 -58.23
CA ILE A 28 -25.53 20.34 -57.32
C ILE A 28 -24.05 20.32 -57.69
N GLU A 29 -23.59 21.37 -58.39
CA GLU A 29 -22.22 21.67 -58.82
C GLU A 29 -21.21 20.50 -58.65
N GLY A 30 -21.17 19.58 -59.63
CA GLY A 30 -20.14 18.53 -59.68
C GLY A 30 -20.25 17.43 -58.61
N GLY A 31 -21.47 17.13 -58.15
CA GLY A 31 -21.77 15.98 -57.29
C GLY A 31 -21.68 16.26 -55.79
N ALA A 32 -21.75 17.53 -55.34
CA ALA A 32 -21.69 17.93 -53.93
C ALA A 32 -22.88 17.39 -53.10
N LEU A 33 -22.66 17.08 -51.81
CA LEU A 33 -23.70 16.55 -50.90
C LEU A 33 -24.56 17.65 -50.27
N ARG A 34 -24.06 18.90 -50.20
CA ARG A 34 -24.74 20.04 -49.59
C ARG A 34 -24.63 21.30 -50.45
N ALA A 35 -25.67 22.11 -50.48
CA ALA A 35 -25.69 23.39 -51.19
C ALA A 35 -24.82 24.46 -50.49
N GLY A 36 -24.31 25.43 -51.26
CA GLY A 36 -23.57 26.59 -50.72
C GLY A 36 -22.12 26.77 -51.19
N GLY A 37 -21.66 25.95 -52.13
CA GLY A 37 -20.34 26.06 -52.76
C GLY A 37 -19.15 25.73 -51.84
N PRO A 38 -17.95 25.45 -52.41
CA PRO A 38 -16.76 25.13 -51.63
C PRO A 38 -16.30 26.34 -50.80
N ILE A 39 -16.04 26.11 -49.50
CA ILE A 39 -15.58 27.15 -48.56
C ILE A 39 -14.05 27.15 -48.50
N ASN A 40 -13.44 28.34 -48.54
CA ASN A 40 -12.02 28.48 -48.25
C ASN A 40 -11.78 28.52 -46.73
N VAL A 41 -11.25 27.42 -46.18
CA VAL A 41 -10.91 27.27 -44.75
C VAL A 41 -9.85 28.26 -44.24
N TRP A 42 -9.06 28.86 -45.13
CA TRP A 42 -8.06 29.88 -44.80
C TRP A 42 -8.63 31.30 -44.72
N SER A 43 -9.91 31.48 -45.03
CA SER A 43 -10.56 32.79 -44.94
C SER A 43 -10.73 33.24 -43.49
N ARG A 44 -10.81 34.56 -43.27
CA ARG A 44 -11.00 35.16 -41.94
C ARG A 44 -12.21 34.60 -41.18
N GLU A 45 -13.24 34.18 -41.89
CA GLU A 45 -14.48 33.66 -41.31
C GLU A 45 -14.36 32.20 -40.82
N TYR A 46 -13.34 31.45 -41.27
CA TYR A 46 -13.22 30.01 -40.98
C TYR A 46 -11.82 29.59 -40.47
N ILE A 47 -10.84 30.50 -40.45
CA ILE A 47 -9.49 30.23 -39.95
C ILE A 47 -9.49 29.78 -38.48
N GLY A 48 -10.50 30.15 -37.70
CA GLY A 48 -10.67 29.68 -36.32
C GLY A 48 -10.82 28.16 -36.22
N ILE A 49 -11.33 27.48 -37.27
CA ILE A 49 -11.38 26.01 -37.36
C ILE A 49 -9.95 25.45 -37.45
N ILE A 50 -9.10 26.01 -38.31
CA ILE A 50 -7.68 25.61 -38.41
C ILE A 50 -6.97 25.74 -37.05
N VAL A 51 -7.24 26.83 -36.33
CA VAL A 51 -6.72 27.06 -34.98
C VAL A 51 -7.18 25.98 -33.99
N GLN A 52 -8.43 25.47 -34.09
CA GLN A 52 -8.88 24.36 -33.23
C GLN A 52 -7.98 23.14 -33.41
N TYR A 53 -7.72 22.74 -34.66
CA TYR A 53 -6.93 21.54 -34.96
C TYR A 53 -5.44 21.72 -34.60
N ALA A 54 -4.91 22.93 -34.74
CA ALA A 54 -3.58 23.28 -34.25
C ALA A 54 -3.50 23.13 -32.72
N ALA A 55 -4.45 23.70 -31.99
CA ALA A 55 -4.50 23.61 -30.54
C ALA A 55 -4.72 22.17 -30.04
N VAL A 56 -5.62 21.42 -30.69
CA VAL A 56 -5.83 19.99 -30.40
C VAL A 56 -4.54 19.22 -30.64
N GLY A 57 -3.85 19.43 -31.77
CA GLY A 57 -2.57 18.77 -32.06
C GLY A 57 -1.48 19.08 -31.04
N MET A 58 -1.44 20.32 -30.54
CA MET A 58 -0.51 20.74 -29.50
C MET A 58 -0.74 19.95 -28.20
N ILE A 59 -1.96 20.01 -27.65
CA ILE A 59 -2.31 19.34 -26.37
C ILE A 59 -2.28 17.82 -26.50
N TYR A 60 -2.87 17.28 -27.57
CA TYR A 60 -2.91 15.83 -27.85
C TYR A 60 -1.52 15.24 -28.04
N GLY A 61 -0.57 15.99 -28.63
CA GLY A 61 0.82 15.54 -28.68
C GLY A 61 1.54 15.64 -27.33
N THR A 62 1.23 16.66 -26.52
CA THR A 62 2.07 16.96 -25.34
C THR A 62 1.72 16.05 -24.17
N LEU A 63 0.44 15.92 -23.81
CA LEU A 63 0.05 15.18 -22.60
C LEU A 63 0.51 13.71 -22.68
N PRO A 64 0.20 12.93 -23.73
CA PRO A 64 0.74 11.58 -23.88
C PRO A 64 2.26 11.57 -24.05
N GLY A 65 2.84 12.58 -24.71
CA GLY A 65 4.28 12.72 -24.90
C GLY A 65 5.08 12.78 -23.60
N THR A 66 4.46 13.24 -22.50
CA THR A 66 5.07 13.28 -21.16
C THR A 66 5.01 11.95 -20.41
N VAL A 67 4.21 10.97 -20.84
CA VAL A 67 3.97 9.74 -20.07
C VAL A 67 5.25 8.93 -19.85
N TYR A 68 6.05 8.68 -20.90
CA TYR A 68 7.32 7.96 -20.76
C TYR A 68 8.37 8.72 -19.92
N PRO A 69 8.76 9.96 -20.24
CA PRO A 69 9.78 10.65 -19.46
C PRO A 69 9.32 11.00 -18.03
N PHE A 70 8.09 11.47 -17.84
CA PHE A 70 7.63 11.93 -16.52
C PHE A 70 7.05 10.80 -15.66
N LEU A 71 6.10 10.02 -16.16
CA LEU A 71 5.46 8.99 -15.32
C LEU A 71 6.35 7.75 -15.16
N PHE A 72 6.99 7.29 -16.23
CA PHE A 72 7.84 6.11 -16.17
C PHE A 72 9.26 6.45 -15.66
N ASN A 73 10.03 7.32 -16.31
CA ASN A 73 11.43 7.56 -15.89
C ASN A 73 11.55 8.39 -14.60
N TYR A 74 10.83 9.52 -14.50
CA TYR A 74 11.00 10.46 -13.37
C TYR A 74 10.31 9.97 -12.08
N LEU A 75 9.05 9.51 -12.17
CA LEU A 75 8.29 9.02 -11.02
C LEU A 75 8.44 7.52 -10.76
N ASN A 76 9.08 6.77 -11.67
CA ASN A 76 9.26 5.31 -11.59
C ASN A 76 7.93 4.55 -11.38
N MET A 77 6.87 4.95 -12.08
CA MET A 77 5.59 4.24 -12.05
C MET A 77 5.70 2.87 -12.73
N GLU A 78 4.89 1.91 -12.28
CA GLU A 78 4.87 0.57 -12.86
C GLU A 78 4.38 0.61 -14.32
N SER A 79 4.91 -0.26 -15.20
CA SER A 79 4.51 -0.27 -16.62
C SER A 79 3.00 -0.45 -16.81
N THR A 80 2.34 -1.23 -15.96
CA THR A 80 0.88 -1.42 -15.96
C THR A 80 0.13 -0.11 -15.67
N GLN A 81 0.62 0.71 -14.73
CA GLN A 81 0.08 2.03 -14.42
C GLN A 81 0.32 3.03 -15.54
N VAL A 82 1.49 2.98 -16.18
CA VAL A 82 1.86 3.82 -17.32
C VAL A 82 0.97 3.53 -18.54
N VAL A 83 0.72 2.25 -18.84
CA VAL A 83 -0.25 1.85 -19.87
C VAL A 83 -1.65 2.36 -19.51
N SER A 84 -2.05 2.26 -18.24
CA SER A 84 -3.33 2.80 -17.76
C SER A 84 -3.43 4.31 -17.95
N ALA A 85 -2.35 5.06 -17.69
CA ALA A 85 -2.31 6.50 -17.88
C ALA A 85 -2.54 6.87 -19.35
N THR A 86 -1.80 6.24 -20.28
CA THR A 86 -1.99 6.45 -21.72
C THR A 86 -3.42 6.14 -22.16
N VAL A 87 -4.01 5.08 -21.61
CA VAL A 87 -5.39 4.70 -21.89
C VAL A 87 -6.38 5.75 -21.39
N LEU A 88 -6.23 6.25 -20.15
CA LEU A 88 -7.13 7.27 -19.61
C LEU A 88 -7.03 8.60 -20.37
N LEU A 89 -5.85 8.97 -20.88
CA LEU A 89 -5.71 10.15 -21.75
C LEU A 89 -6.46 10.00 -23.07
N ASN A 90 -6.61 8.78 -23.58
CA ASN A 90 -7.34 8.48 -24.80
C ASN A 90 -8.84 8.18 -24.56
N LEU A 91 -9.22 7.81 -23.34
CA LEU A 91 -10.60 7.44 -22.99
C LEU A 91 -11.64 8.52 -23.35
N PRO A 92 -11.40 9.84 -23.19
CA PRO A 92 -12.37 10.87 -23.58
C PRO A 92 -12.79 10.82 -25.04
N TRP A 93 -11.93 10.33 -25.93
CA TRP A 93 -12.23 10.13 -27.35
C TRP A 93 -13.28 9.04 -27.60
N SER A 94 -13.55 8.18 -26.61
CA SER A 94 -14.63 7.17 -26.64
C SER A 94 -16.01 7.77 -26.34
N PHE A 95 -16.07 9.01 -25.85
CA PHE A 95 -17.32 9.71 -25.50
C PHE A 95 -17.78 10.69 -26.59
N LYS A 96 -17.15 10.69 -27.78
CA LYS A 96 -17.47 11.61 -28.87
C LYS A 96 -18.95 11.59 -29.27
N LEU A 97 -19.61 10.43 -29.20
CA LEU A 97 -21.04 10.26 -29.48
C LEU A 97 -21.89 11.19 -28.61
N PHE A 98 -21.63 11.21 -27.30
CA PHE A 98 -22.41 12.01 -26.36
C PHE A 98 -22.20 13.51 -26.59
N TYR A 99 -20.95 13.93 -26.85
CA TYR A 99 -20.67 15.31 -27.24
C TYR A 99 -21.36 15.68 -28.57
N GLY A 100 -21.34 14.79 -29.56
CA GLY A 100 -22.00 14.99 -30.84
C GLY A 100 -23.51 15.20 -30.67
N VAL A 101 -24.17 14.31 -29.94
CA VAL A 101 -25.61 14.40 -29.63
C VAL A 101 -25.96 15.71 -28.90
N ILE A 102 -25.16 16.10 -27.89
CA ILE A 102 -25.40 17.33 -27.12
C ILE A 102 -25.27 18.57 -28.01
N THR A 103 -24.20 18.64 -28.80
CA THR A 103 -23.94 19.78 -29.70
C THR A 103 -24.97 19.88 -30.83
N ASP A 104 -25.48 18.74 -31.33
CA ASP A 104 -26.54 18.71 -32.35
C ASP A 104 -27.90 19.17 -31.79
N CYS A 105 -28.24 18.80 -30.55
CA CYS A 105 -29.58 19.01 -30.00
C CYS A 105 -29.76 20.33 -29.23
N VAL A 106 -28.73 20.84 -28.56
CA VAL A 106 -28.86 21.90 -27.55
C VAL A 106 -28.13 23.17 -28.00
N PRO A 107 -28.75 24.07 -28.79
CA PRO A 107 -28.12 25.33 -29.15
C PRO A 107 -28.03 26.27 -27.94
N ILE A 108 -26.84 26.82 -27.69
CA ILE A 108 -26.60 27.84 -26.66
C ILE A 108 -26.57 29.20 -27.34
N MET A 109 -27.44 30.13 -26.93
CA MET A 109 -27.59 31.45 -27.56
C MET A 109 -27.92 31.39 -29.08
N GLY A 110 -28.50 30.28 -29.54
CA GLY A 110 -28.84 30.02 -30.95
C GLY A 110 -27.70 29.44 -31.80
N TYR A 111 -26.54 29.14 -31.21
CA TYR A 111 -25.39 28.50 -31.86
C TYR A 111 -25.21 27.07 -31.34
N ARG A 112 -24.95 26.12 -32.24
CA ARG A 112 -24.80 24.68 -31.94
C ARG A 112 -23.36 24.26 -31.64
N ARG A 113 -22.35 24.96 -32.15
CA ARG A 113 -20.95 24.51 -32.11
C ARG A 113 -20.04 25.43 -31.31
N ARG A 114 -20.01 26.72 -31.65
CA ARG A 114 -19.07 27.70 -31.09
C ARG A 114 -19.11 27.78 -29.55
N PRO A 115 -20.28 27.79 -28.88
CA PRO A 115 -20.32 27.81 -27.42
C PRO A 115 -19.69 26.57 -26.79
N PHE A 116 -19.91 25.38 -27.36
CA PHE A 116 -19.32 24.14 -26.85
C PHE A 116 -17.81 24.06 -27.06
N MET A 117 -17.29 24.60 -28.18
CA MET A 117 -15.85 24.76 -28.37
C MET A 117 -15.24 25.61 -27.25
N ILE A 118 -15.87 26.74 -26.88
CA ILE A 118 -15.39 27.59 -25.80
C ILE A 118 -15.44 26.87 -24.45
N ILE A 119 -16.55 26.17 -24.14
CA ILE A 119 -16.68 25.42 -22.89
C ILE A 119 -15.58 24.37 -22.78
N GLY A 120 -15.34 23.59 -23.84
CA GLY A 120 -14.29 22.58 -23.89
C GLY A 120 -12.90 23.17 -23.66
N TRP A 121 -12.55 24.24 -24.37
CA TRP A 121 -11.27 24.93 -24.16
C TRP A 121 -11.15 25.57 -22.79
N THR A 122 -12.24 26.07 -22.21
CA THR A 122 -12.23 26.63 -20.85
C THR A 122 -11.92 25.55 -19.82
N VAL A 123 -12.54 24.37 -19.94
CA VAL A 123 -12.24 23.21 -19.06
C VAL A 123 -10.78 22.79 -19.21
N CYS A 124 -10.29 22.67 -20.45
CA CYS A 124 -8.89 22.33 -20.72
C CYS A 124 -7.93 23.37 -20.11
N PHE A 125 -8.18 24.66 -20.33
CA PHE A 125 -7.38 25.77 -19.81
C PHE A 125 -7.31 25.76 -18.28
N ILE A 126 -8.44 25.59 -17.59
CA ILE A 126 -8.47 25.56 -16.12
C ILE A 126 -7.64 24.38 -15.60
N MET A 127 -7.78 23.18 -16.18
CA MET A 127 -7.01 22.02 -15.74
C MET A 127 -5.51 22.17 -16.00
N LEU A 128 -5.11 22.71 -17.15
CA LEU A 128 -3.71 23.04 -17.43
C LEU A 128 -3.15 24.06 -16.43
N LEU A 129 -3.93 25.09 -16.08
CA LEU A 129 -3.55 26.09 -15.10
C LEU A 129 -3.43 25.49 -13.68
N VAL A 130 -4.33 24.58 -13.30
CA VAL A 130 -4.24 23.86 -12.02
C VAL A 130 -2.94 23.06 -11.96
N MET A 131 -2.62 22.28 -13.00
CA MET A 131 -1.37 21.51 -13.05
C MET A 131 -0.12 22.39 -13.07
N ALA A 132 -0.19 23.56 -13.71
CA ALA A 132 0.86 24.57 -13.70
C ALA A 132 1.16 25.13 -12.29
N CYS A 133 0.14 25.18 -11.42
CA CYS A 133 0.27 25.65 -10.03
C CYS A 133 0.64 24.53 -9.04
N MET A 134 0.66 23.27 -9.47
CA MET A 134 1.02 22.13 -8.62
C MET A 134 2.52 21.93 -8.53
N LYS A 135 2.98 21.34 -7.42
CA LYS A 135 4.36 20.87 -7.28
C LYS A 135 4.45 19.41 -7.73
N ALA A 136 5.40 19.10 -8.61
CA ALA A 136 5.62 17.72 -9.08
C ALA A 136 6.28 16.82 -8.02
N GLY A 137 6.96 17.41 -7.03
CA GLY A 137 7.76 16.68 -6.05
C GLY A 137 9.17 16.38 -6.56
N ASP A 138 9.97 15.72 -5.73
CA ASP A 138 11.32 15.26 -6.07
C ASP A 138 11.26 13.93 -6.86
N PRO A 139 12.25 13.62 -7.73
CA PRO A 139 12.27 12.39 -8.52
C PRO A 139 12.37 11.14 -7.64
N TYR A 140 11.98 9.98 -8.18
CA TYR A 140 12.08 8.71 -7.46
C TYR A 140 13.53 8.35 -7.09
N TYR A 141 14.44 8.48 -8.06
CA TYR A 141 15.87 8.31 -7.84
C TYR A 141 16.52 9.68 -7.54
N PRO A 142 17.14 9.86 -6.36
CA PRO A 142 17.88 11.08 -6.03
C PRO A 142 19.02 11.36 -7.02
N GLU A 143 19.66 10.30 -7.51
CA GLU A 143 20.61 10.34 -8.62
C GLU A 143 20.18 9.34 -9.68
N TYR A 144 20.10 9.77 -10.94
CA TYR A 144 19.61 8.92 -12.02
C TYR A 144 20.52 7.71 -12.31
N GLU A 145 21.81 7.77 -11.94
CA GLU A 145 22.74 6.65 -12.08
C GLU A 145 22.25 5.38 -11.36
N TYR A 146 21.49 5.53 -10.26
CA TYR A 146 20.90 4.40 -9.56
C TYR A 146 19.85 3.64 -10.38
N ALA A 147 19.21 4.29 -11.36
CA ALA A 147 18.20 3.68 -12.21
C ALA A 147 18.79 2.67 -13.22
N SER A 148 20.09 2.77 -13.53
CA SER A 148 20.80 1.93 -14.50
C SER A 148 21.80 0.96 -13.87
N MET A 149 21.98 1.01 -12.55
CA MET A 149 22.82 0.06 -11.81
C MET A 149 22.18 -1.32 -11.73
N ASN A 150 23.00 -2.37 -11.76
CA ASN A 150 22.53 -3.74 -11.58
C ASN A 150 22.04 -3.91 -10.13
N VAL A 151 20.95 -4.67 -9.95
CA VAL A 151 20.33 -4.95 -8.65
C VAL A 151 21.34 -5.51 -7.64
N THR A 152 22.36 -6.26 -8.10
CA THR A 152 23.42 -6.82 -7.24
C THR A 152 24.45 -5.78 -6.75
N THR A 153 24.50 -4.60 -7.35
CA THR A 153 25.46 -3.51 -7.03
C THR A 153 24.86 -2.39 -6.20
N LEU A 154 23.53 -2.35 -6.09
CA LEU A 154 22.81 -1.39 -5.25
C LEU A 154 22.97 -1.78 -3.78
N SER A 155 23.68 -0.95 -3.01
CA SER A 155 23.80 -1.16 -1.57
C SER A 155 22.47 -0.83 -0.86
N PRO A 156 22.15 -1.48 0.27
CA PRO A 156 20.96 -1.17 1.06
C PRO A 156 20.86 0.32 1.46
N ASP A 157 22.00 0.96 1.69
CA ASP A 157 22.07 2.39 2.05
C ASP A 157 21.62 3.30 0.89
N ILE A 158 21.95 2.97 -0.36
CA ILE A 158 21.51 3.73 -1.53
C ILE A 158 20.00 3.55 -1.74
N VAL A 159 19.49 2.31 -1.61
CA VAL A 159 18.06 2.02 -1.76
C VAL A 159 17.22 2.76 -0.71
N ALA A 160 17.73 2.92 0.50
CA ALA A 160 17.07 3.70 1.55
C ALA A 160 16.91 5.20 1.21
N THR A 161 17.69 5.73 0.26
CA THR A 161 17.56 7.13 -0.20
C THR A 161 16.47 7.33 -1.24
N PHE A 162 15.88 6.26 -1.78
CA PHE A 162 14.89 6.37 -2.86
C PHE A 162 13.59 7.02 -2.37
N ASN A 163 13.05 7.93 -3.17
CA ASN A 163 11.79 8.60 -2.88
C ASN A 163 10.61 7.72 -3.32
N THR A 164 10.20 6.79 -2.46
CA THR A 164 9.09 5.87 -2.73
C THR A 164 7.74 6.57 -2.92
N ASP A 165 7.57 7.77 -2.34
CA ASP A 165 6.34 8.56 -2.44
C ASP A 165 6.12 9.19 -3.82
N ALA A 166 7.17 9.31 -4.65
CA ALA A 166 7.10 9.88 -5.99
C ALA A 166 6.04 9.17 -6.86
N ARG A 167 5.95 7.83 -6.76
CA ARG A 167 4.98 7.01 -7.50
C ARG A 167 3.53 7.40 -7.21
N SER A 168 3.22 7.67 -5.94
CA SER A 168 1.85 8.00 -5.50
C SER A 168 1.37 9.35 -6.06
N THR A 169 2.30 10.28 -6.30
CA THR A 169 2.01 11.62 -6.81
C THR A 169 1.55 11.62 -8.27
N GLY A 170 2.01 10.66 -9.08
CA GLY A 170 1.67 10.55 -10.51
C GLY A 170 0.17 10.40 -10.78
N SER A 171 -0.56 9.71 -9.89
CA SER A 171 -2.02 9.49 -10.00
C SER A 171 -2.82 10.80 -10.12
N LYS A 172 -2.45 11.83 -9.34
CA LYS A 172 -3.10 13.14 -9.34
C LYS A 172 -2.95 13.84 -10.69
N PHE A 173 -1.76 13.80 -11.28
CA PHE A 173 -1.49 14.38 -12.59
C PHE A 173 -2.25 13.65 -13.69
N ILE A 174 -2.32 12.31 -13.65
CA ILE A 174 -3.06 11.54 -14.65
C ILE A 174 -4.54 11.92 -14.70
N VAL A 175 -5.19 12.05 -13.53
CA VAL A 175 -6.60 12.46 -13.46
C VAL A 175 -6.80 13.86 -14.03
N LEU A 176 -5.93 14.81 -13.70
CA LEU A 176 -6.05 16.18 -14.21
C LEU A 176 -5.79 16.27 -15.72
N MET A 177 -4.82 15.50 -16.24
CA MET A 177 -4.58 15.40 -17.67
C MET A 177 -5.78 14.75 -18.40
N MET A 178 -6.43 13.75 -17.79
CA MET A 178 -7.66 13.15 -18.32
C MET A 178 -8.80 14.16 -18.38
N ILE A 179 -9.01 15.00 -17.35
CA ILE A 179 -10.05 16.04 -17.37
C ILE A 179 -9.70 17.15 -18.38
N ALA A 180 -8.42 17.49 -18.53
CA ALA A 180 -7.97 18.38 -19.60
C ALA A 180 -8.30 17.77 -20.98
N ALA A 181 -8.13 16.45 -21.13
CA ALA A 181 -8.50 15.73 -22.34
C ALA A 181 -10.00 15.70 -22.62
N ILE A 182 -10.83 15.54 -21.59
CA ILE A 182 -12.28 15.73 -21.67
C ILE A 182 -12.63 17.11 -22.25
N GLY A 183 -11.95 18.16 -21.79
CA GLY A 183 -12.14 19.53 -22.27
C GLY A 183 -11.83 19.69 -23.76
N TYR A 184 -10.60 19.41 -24.18
CA TYR A 184 -10.21 19.65 -25.58
C TYR A 184 -10.92 18.69 -26.55
N VAL A 185 -11.24 17.45 -26.15
CA VAL A 185 -12.01 16.51 -26.98
C VAL A 185 -13.44 16.99 -27.17
N GLY A 186 -14.07 17.58 -26.14
CA GLY A 186 -15.38 18.20 -26.29
C GLY A 186 -15.38 19.33 -27.33
N ALA A 187 -14.32 20.16 -27.34
CA ALA A 187 -14.13 21.19 -28.36
C ALA A 187 -13.85 20.60 -29.74
N ASP A 188 -13.05 19.53 -29.80
CA ASP A 188 -12.73 18.80 -31.03
C ASP A 188 -13.97 18.26 -31.72
N VAL A 189 -14.90 17.63 -30.98
CA VAL A 189 -16.13 17.07 -31.56
C VAL A 189 -17.00 18.14 -32.20
N ALA A 190 -17.11 19.31 -31.56
CA ALA A 190 -17.84 20.43 -32.14
C ALA A 190 -17.16 20.95 -33.42
N ALA A 191 -15.82 20.92 -33.48
CA ALA A 191 -15.04 21.30 -34.65
C ALA A 191 -15.10 20.24 -35.78
N ASP A 192 -15.10 18.95 -35.45
CA ASP A 192 -15.31 17.83 -36.37
C ASP A 192 -16.70 17.95 -37.04
N ALA A 193 -17.76 18.19 -36.25
CA ALA A 193 -19.11 18.36 -36.79
C ALA A 193 -19.20 19.55 -37.76
N MET A 194 -18.62 20.70 -37.39
CA MET A 194 -18.55 21.86 -38.28
C MET A 194 -17.72 21.59 -39.54
N MET A 195 -16.64 20.80 -39.42
CA MET A 195 -15.86 20.38 -40.58
C MET A 195 -16.68 19.50 -41.54
N VAL A 196 -17.48 18.55 -41.04
CA VAL A 196 -18.34 17.71 -41.89
C VAL A 196 -19.30 18.60 -42.69
N GLU A 197 -19.91 19.60 -42.04
CA GLU A 197 -20.81 20.57 -42.69
C GLU A 197 -20.12 21.35 -43.82
N ILE A 198 -18.81 21.64 -43.68
CA ILE A 198 -18.01 22.33 -44.69
C ILE A 198 -17.59 21.37 -45.81
N ALA A 199 -17.12 20.18 -45.47
CA ALA A 199 -16.63 19.19 -46.42
C ALA A 199 -17.74 18.66 -47.34
N GLN A 200 -18.99 18.57 -46.87
CA GLN A 200 -20.14 18.16 -47.69
C GLN A 200 -20.45 19.16 -48.83
N ARG A 201 -19.99 20.41 -48.74
CA ARG A 201 -20.12 21.42 -49.81
C ARG A 201 -19.05 21.30 -50.90
N GLU A 202 -18.05 20.43 -50.72
CA GLU A 202 -17.01 20.19 -51.72
C GLU A 202 -17.54 19.28 -52.85
N PRO A 203 -17.22 19.60 -54.13
CA PRO A 203 -17.50 18.74 -55.29
C PRO A 203 -16.91 17.34 -55.12
N GLU A 204 -17.52 16.33 -55.75
CA GLU A 204 -17.13 14.91 -55.59
C GLU A 204 -15.64 14.66 -55.87
N ALA A 205 -15.08 15.31 -56.89
CA ALA A 205 -13.67 15.17 -57.29
C ALA A 205 -12.67 15.71 -56.25
N THR A 206 -13.09 16.64 -55.40
CA THR A 206 -12.23 17.33 -54.41
C THR A 206 -12.66 17.07 -52.96
N ARG A 207 -13.74 16.31 -52.75
CA ARG A 207 -14.31 16.03 -51.43
C ARG A 207 -13.31 15.29 -50.55
N GLY A 208 -13.01 15.90 -49.40
CA GLY A 208 -11.98 15.45 -48.47
C GLY A 208 -10.77 16.40 -48.40
N TYR A 209 -10.76 17.49 -49.18
CA TYR A 209 -9.70 18.50 -49.11
C TYR A 209 -9.67 19.20 -47.76
N THR A 210 -10.83 19.67 -47.27
CA THR A 210 -10.96 20.29 -45.94
C THR A 210 -10.45 19.34 -44.86
N GLN A 211 -10.91 18.09 -44.86
CA GLN A 211 -10.47 17.04 -43.93
C GLN A 211 -8.96 16.82 -43.95
N THR A 212 -8.39 16.66 -45.14
CA THR A 212 -6.94 16.43 -45.28
C THR A 212 -6.16 17.62 -44.74
N THR A 213 -6.62 18.85 -45.00
CA THR A 213 -5.97 20.08 -44.55
C THR A 213 -5.96 20.22 -43.03
N ILE A 214 -7.10 20.04 -42.37
CA ILE A 214 -7.20 20.16 -40.89
C ILE A 214 -6.36 19.09 -40.17
N TYR A 215 -6.34 17.85 -40.68
CA TYR A 215 -5.57 16.77 -40.06
C TYR A 215 -4.07 16.95 -40.33
N MET A 216 -3.69 17.48 -41.48
CA MET A 216 -2.30 17.89 -41.74
C MET A 216 -1.84 18.96 -40.75
N VAL A 217 -2.66 19.99 -40.49
CA VAL A 217 -2.36 21.02 -39.49
C VAL A 217 -2.25 20.40 -38.09
N ARG A 218 -3.18 19.50 -37.71
CA ARG A 218 -3.09 18.77 -36.45
C ARG A 218 -1.77 18.01 -36.34
N THR A 219 -1.40 17.22 -37.36
CA THR A 219 -0.16 16.45 -37.37
C THR A 219 1.08 17.35 -37.26
N VAL A 220 1.10 18.52 -37.92
CA VAL A 220 2.19 19.50 -37.75
C VAL A 220 2.33 19.95 -36.30
N PHE A 221 1.23 20.26 -35.62
CA PHE A 221 1.28 20.67 -34.22
C PHE A 221 1.58 19.51 -33.26
N VAL A 222 1.20 18.28 -33.58
CA VAL A 222 1.69 17.07 -32.87
C VAL A 222 3.20 16.92 -33.02
N THR A 223 3.76 17.22 -34.20
CA THR A 223 5.21 17.23 -34.41
C THR A 223 5.91 18.33 -33.62
N ILE A 224 5.37 19.56 -33.62
CA ILE A 224 5.88 20.66 -32.78
C ILE A 224 5.84 20.26 -31.30
N SER A 225 4.78 19.57 -30.89
CA SER A 225 4.62 19.03 -29.54
C SER A 225 5.66 17.97 -29.18
N SER A 226 5.98 17.09 -30.12
CA SER A 226 7.04 16.08 -29.97
C SER A 226 8.42 16.73 -29.85
N ILE A 227 8.67 17.81 -30.61
CA ILE A 227 9.90 18.62 -30.48
C ILE A 227 9.96 19.28 -29.10
N LEU A 228 8.86 19.93 -28.68
CA LEU A 228 8.79 20.61 -27.38
C LEU A 228 9.08 19.62 -26.23
N THR A 229 8.40 18.48 -26.20
CA THR A 229 8.61 17.46 -25.16
C THR A 229 9.99 16.81 -25.23
N GLY A 230 10.50 16.53 -26.43
CA GLY A 230 11.82 15.95 -26.63
C GLY A 230 12.97 16.85 -26.16
N PHE A 231 12.88 18.17 -26.33
CA PHE A 231 13.87 19.11 -25.79
C PHE A 231 13.63 19.44 -24.31
N ALA A 232 12.38 19.52 -23.87
CA ALA A 232 12.03 19.91 -22.51
C ALA A 232 12.26 18.80 -21.47
N PHE A 233 12.09 17.52 -21.83
CA PHE A 233 12.13 16.37 -20.92
C PHE A 233 13.30 15.43 -21.24
N ASN A 234 14.50 16.00 -21.38
CA ASN A 234 15.71 15.24 -21.69
C ASN A 234 16.84 15.42 -20.68
N GLY A 235 16.51 15.89 -19.47
CA GLY A 235 17.47 15.93 -18.37
C GLY A 235 17.72 14.54 -17.79
N THR A 236 18.76 14.42 -16.96
CA THR A 236 19.18 13.16 -16.31
C THR A 236 18.02 12.44 -15.63
N HIS A 237 17.25 13.12 -14.77
CA HIS A 237 16.10 12.51 -14.07
C HIS A 237 14.93 12.07 -14.98
N TYR A 238 14.88 12.52 -16.23
CA TYR A 238 13.87 12.09 -17.22
C TYR A 238 14.39 10.97 -18.13
N GLY A 239 15.64 10.53 -17.95
CA GLY A 239 16.31 9.49 -18.74
C GLY A 239 17.08 9.98 -19.95
N GLY A 240 17.40 11.28 -20.01
CA GLY A 240 18.25 11.87 -21.06
C GLY A 240 19.57 12.43 -20.51
N ASP A 241 20.38 13.01 -21.40
CA ASP A 241 21.75 13.44 -21.08
C ASP A 241 21.93 14.96 -20.96
N PHE A 242 20.85 15.75 -20.96
CA PHE A 242 20.96 17.21 -20.93
C PHE A 242 21.17 17.74 -19.51
N ASP A 243 22.02 18.77 -19.38
CA ASP A 243 22.18 19.54 -18.14
C ASP A 243 20.94 20.39 -17.79
N PHE A 244 20.01 20.53 -18.73
CA PHE A 244 18.79 21.32 -18.60
C PHE A 244 17.55 20.47 -18.89
N SER A 245 16.50 20.65 -18.07
CA SER A 245 15.16 20.16 -18.34
C SER A 245 14.11 21.09 -17.74
N LEU A 246 12.91 21.10 -18.31
CA LEU A 246 11.75 21.76 -17.71
C LEU A 246 11.09 20.84 -16.70
N SER A 247 10.52 21.42 -15.65
CA SER A 247 9.62 20.68 -14.76
C SER A 247 8.26 20.47 -15.44
N PHE A 248 7.53 19.41 -15.04
CA PHE A 248 6.19 19.16 -15.55
C PHE A 248 5.25 20.39 -15.40
N PRO A 249 5.19 21.09 -14.25
CA PRO A 249 4.38 22.31 -14.11
C PRO A 249 4.82 23.44 -15.05
N GLN A 250 6.12 23.60 -15.33
CA GLN A 250 6.60 24.62 -16.28
C GLN A 250 6.11 24.35 -17.70
N LEU A 251 6.09 23.09 -18.15
CA LEU A 251 5.48 22.72 -19.43
C LEU A 251 3.98 23.05 -19.44
N MET A 252 3.26 22.79 -18.34
CA MET A 252 1.83 23.13 -18.24
C MET A 252 1.58 24.64 -18.32
N ILE A 253 2.49 25.49 -17.81
CA ILE A 253 2.43 26.95 -18.00
C ILE A 253 2.48 27.29 -19.50
N ILE A 254 3.42 26.69 -20.24
CA ILE A 254 3.55 26.92 -21.69
C ILE A 254 2.25 26.54 -22.40
N LEU A 255 1.68 25.37 -22.12
CA LEU A 255 0.41 24.94 -22.71
C LEU A 255 -0.76 25.86 -22.34
N THR A 256 -0.81 26.33 -21.08
CA THR A 256 -1.84 27.27 -20.61
C THR A 256 -1.80 28.58 -21.40
N VAL A 257 -0.60 29.12 -21.61
CA VAL A 257 -0.39 30.34 -22.41
C VAL A 257 -0.77 30.13 -23.87
N LEU A 258 -0.43 28.98 -24.47
CA LEU A 258 -0.80 28.64 -25.85
C LEU A 258 -2.30 28.39 -26.02
N CYS A 259 -2.99 27.90 -24.98
CA CYS A 259 -4.42 27.62 -25.00
C CYS A 259 -5.29 28.89 -24.86
N LEU A 260 -4.81 29.91 -24.15
CA LEU A 260 -5.54 31.16 -23.91
C LEU A 260 -6.06 31.86 -25.19
N PRO A 261 -5.27 32.06 -26.26
CA PRO A 261 -5.73 32.72 -27.47
C PRO A 261 -6.75 31.89 -28.28
N VAL A 262 -6.86 30.58 -28.04
CA VAL A 262 -7.79 29.72 -28.79
C VAL A 262 -9.24 30.14 -28.53
N MET A 263 -9.60 30.48 -27.29
CA MET A 263 -10.97 30.89 -26.91
C MET A 263 -11.49 32.13 -27.66
N PRO A 264 -10.78 33.29 -27.69
CA PRO A 264 -11.22 34.44 -28.47
C PRO A 264 -11.16 34.16 -29.98
N LEU A 265 -10.19 33.38 -30.47
CA LEU A 265 -10.12 33.01 -31.89
C LEU A 265 -11.34 32.17 -32.32
N THR A 266 -11.80 31.24 -31.47
CA THR A 266 -13.06 30.50 -31.66
C THR A 266 -14.25 31.44 -31.77
N TRP A 267 -14.34 32.47 -30.91
CA TRP A 267 -15.50 33.36 -30.91
C TRP A 267 -15.53 34.31 -32.11
N PHE A 268 -14.39 34.85 -32.53
CA PHE A 268 -14.32 35.90 -33.56
C PHE A 268 -14.03 35.41 -34.98
N PHE A 269 -13.40 34.24 -35.16
CA PHE A 269 -12.89 33.75 -36.45
C PHE A 269 -13.51 32.42 -36.90
N ILE A 270 -14.62 32.04 -36.28
CA ILE A 270 -15.48 30.97 -36.76
C ILE A 270 -16.83 31.61 -37.10
N LYS A 271 -17.36 31.40 -38.29
CA LYS A 271 -18.70 31.82 -38.68
C LYS A 271 -19.64 30.64 -38.55
N GLU A 272 -20.73 30.85 -37.83
CA GLU A 272 -21.75 29.84 -37.59
C GLU A 272 -23.11 30.52 -37.75
N GLU A 273 -24.01 29.87 -38.49
CA GLU A 273 -25.38 30.34 -38.66
C GLU A 273 -26.24 29.92 -37.45
N LYS A 274 -27.25 30.74 -37.12
CA LYS A 274 -28.16 30.39 -36.04
C LYS A 274 -29.03 29.21 -36.45
N HIS A 275 -29.18 28.25 -35.53
CA HIS A 275 -29.96 27.05 -35.76
C HIS A 275 -31.03 26.89 -34.67
N GLU A 276 -32.23 26.47 -35.07
CA GLU A 276 -33.29 26.13 -34.12
C GLU A 276 -33.00 24.75 -33.51
N GLY A 277 -33.13 24.62 -32.19
CA GLY A 277 -32.82 23.37 -31.51
C GLY A 277 -33.70 22.21 -31.98
N MET A 278 -33.14 21.00 -32.01
CA MET A 278 -33.87 19.80 -32.38
C MET A 278 -34.58 19.16 -31.18
N VAL A 279 -35.73 18.53 -31.43
CA VAL A 279 -36.43 17.78 -30.38
C VAL A 279 -35.65 16.49 -30.11
N PHE A 280 -35.01 16.41 -28.94
CA PHE A 280 -34.12 15.32 -28.53
C PHE A 280 -34.70 13.91 -28.75
N SER A 281 -35.97 13.69 -28.41
CA SER A 281 -36.63 12.38 -28.61
C SER A 281 -36.76 12.00 -30.09
N LYS A 282 -37.07 12.98 -30.96
CA LYS A 282 -37.16 12.73 -32.40
C LYS A 282 -35.77 12.41 -32.98
N TYR A 283 -34.77 13.17 -32.56
CA TYR A 283 -33.38 12.98 -32.96
C TYR A 283 -32.84 11.59 -32.55
N LEU A 284 -33.09 11.14 -31.31
CA LEU A 284 -32.70 9.79 -30.88
C LEU A 284 -33.40 8.69 -31.68
N ASN A 285 -34.66 8.89 -32.10
CA ASN A 285 -35.37 7.94 -32.96
C ASN A 285 -34.75 7.87 -34.37
N GLU A 286 -34.33 9.01 -34.93
CA GLU A 286 -33.64 9.08 -36.23
C GLU A 286 -32.25 8.42 -36.14
N LEU A 287 -31.50 8.68 -35.08
CA LEU A 287 -30.21 8.03 -34.82
C LEU A 287 -30.38 6.50 -34.64
N TRP A 288 -31.41 6.08 -33.90
CA TRP A 288 -31.73 4.66 -33.73
C TRP A 288 -32.08 3.99 -35.06
N ALA A 289 -32.84 4.66 -35.93
CA ALA A 289 -33.14 4.15 -37.27
C ALA A 289 -31.87 4.00 -38.12
N LEU A 290 -30.94 4.95 -38.01
CA LEU A 290 -29.67 4.93 -38.74
C LEU A 290 -28.74 3.80 -38.29
N VAL A 291 -28.60 3.56 -36.99
CA VAL A 291 -27.79 2.45 -36.44
C VAL A 291 -28.30 1.07 -36.90
N GLN A 292 -29.60 0.95 -37.19
CA GLN A 292 -30.18 -0.29 -37.72
C GLN A 292 -29.82 -0.54 -39.18
N THR A 293 -29.28 0.43 -39.91
CA THR A 293 -28.93 0.24 -41.33
C THR A 293 -27.68 -0.62 -41.47
N ARG A 294 -27.68 -1.51 -42.46
CA ARG A 294 -26.57 -2.43 -42.71
C ARG A 294 -25.21 -1.77 -42.86
N PRO A 295 -25.05 -0.68 -43.63
CA PRO A 295 -23.75 -0.02 -43.75
C PRO A 295 -23.17 0.43 -42.40
N VAL A 296 -24.04 0.90 -41.50
CA VAL A 296 -23.62 1.50 -40.23
C VAL A 296 -23.19 0.42 -39.23
N TYR A 297 -24.05 -0.54 -38.88
CA TYR A 297 -23.66 -1.57 -37.90
C TYR A 297 -22.51 -2.45 -38.40
N GLN A 298 -22.39 -2.68 -39.71
CA GLN A 298 -21.34 -3.51 -40.29
C GLN A 298 -19.96 -2.83 -40.19
N VAL A 299 -19.88 -1.54 -40.52
CA VAL A 299 -18.64 -0.75 -40.38
C VAL A 299 -18.26 -0.57 -38.92
N ILE A 300 -19.24 -0.33 -38.05
CA ILE A 300 -19.02 -0.22 -36.60
C ILE A 300 -18.48 -1.54 -36.04
N ALA A 301 -19.08 -2.68 -36.41
CA ALA A 301 -18.60 -4.00 -35.98
C ALA A 301 -17.16 -4.26 -36.45
N TYR A 302 -16.85 -3.95 -37.71
CA TYR A 302 -15.47 -4.06 -38.22
C TYR A 302 -14.50 -3.21 -37.40
N LYS A 303 -14.76 -1.91 -37.27
CA LYS A 303 -13.88 -0.96 -36.58
C LYS A 303 -13.69 -1.31 -35.11
N PHE A 304 -14.73 -1.84 -34.47
CA PHE A 304 -14.65 -2.28 -33.08
C PHE A 304 -13.85 -3.57 -32.91
N PHE A 305 -14.32 -4.67 -33.52
CA PHE A 305 -13.70 -5.98 -33.30
C PHE A 305 -12.30 -6.06 -33.90
N SER A 306 -12.12 -5.66 -35.16
CA SER A 306 -10.77 -5.58 -35.77
C SER A 306 -9.88 -4.66 -34.96
N GLY A 307 -10.42 -3.52 -34.49
CA GLY A 307 -9.70 -2.59 -33.63
C GLY A 307 -9.24 -3.21 -32.31
N ILE A 308 -10.04 -4.03 -31.63
CA ILE A 308 -9.64 -4.69 -30.37
C ILE A 308 -8.42 -5.59 -30.60
N PHE A 309 -8.47 -6.41 -31.65
CA PHE A 309 -7.41 -7.33 -31.99
C PHE A 309 -6.15 -6.60 -32.48
N GLU A 310 -6.28 -5.56 -33.31
CA GLU A 310 -5.17 -4.75 -33.80
C GLU A 310 -4.48 -3.93 -32.70
N ASN A 311 -5.20 -3.53 -31.64
CA ASN A 311 -4.66 -2.76 -30.51
C ASN A 311 -4.24 -3.64 -29.31
N PHE A 312 -4.28 -4.97 -29.45
CA PHE A 312 -3.77 -5.86 -28.42
C PHE A 312 -2.25 -5.69 -28.32
N THR A 313 -1.73 -5.49 -27.12
CA THR A 313 -0.31 -5.14 -26.92
C THR A 313 0.29 -5.97 -25.78
N ILE A 314 1.44 -5.55 -25.24
CA ILE A 314 2.03 -6.10 -24.03
C ILE A 314 2.27 -4.98 -23.02
N THR A 315 2.14 -5.28 -21.73
CA THR A 315 2.33 -4.33 -20.63
C THR A 315 3.80 -4.00 -20.38
N SER A 316 4.71 -4.94 -20.65
CA SER A 316 6.14 -4.78 -20.41
C SER A 316 6.90 -3.97 -21.47
N SER A 317 6.23 -3.48 -22.53
CA SER A 317 6.88 -2.76 -23.63
C SER A 317 7.72 -1.56 -23.16
N SER A 318 7.21 -0.75 -22.22
CA SER A 318 7.94 0.40 -21.66
C SER A 318 9.18 -0.02 -20.88
N ALA A 319 9.09 -1.11 -20.11
CA ALA A 319 10.22 -1.67 -19.38
C ALA A 319 11.27 -2.27 -20.33
N MET A 320 10.85 -2.98 -21.39
CA MET A 320 11.75 -3.48 -22.43
C MET A 320 12.44 -2.33 -23.16
N GLN A 321 11.71 -1.26 -23.47
CA GLN A 321 12.24 -0.06 -24.10
C GLN A 321 13.35 0.60 -23.26
N ALA A 322 13.13 0.71 -21.94
CA ALA A 322 14.10 1.32 -21.03
C ALA A 322 15.27 0.40 -20.67
N TYR A 323 15.00 -0.82 -20.17
CA TYR A 323 16.01 -1.70 -19.61
C TYR A 323 16.73 -2.57 -20.64
N TRP A 324 16.04 -3.05 -21.69
CA TRP A 324 16.68 -3.91 -22.70
C TRP A 324 17.17 -3.13 -23.90
N ALA A 325 16.34 -2.24 -24.46
CA ALA A 325 16.71 -1.48 -25.66
C ALA A 325 17.53 -0.21 -25.35
N GLY A 326 17.54 0.26 -24.10
CA GLY A 326 18.29 1.44 -23.67
C GLY A 326 17.86 2.73 -24.38
N VAL A 327 16.55 2.88 -24.63
CA VAL A 327 16.02 4.00 -25.42
C VAL A 327 15.95 5.27 -24.58
N THR A 328 16.64 6.31 -25.05
CA THR A 328 16.55 7.65 -24.47
C THR A 328 15.28 8.37 -24.94
N PRO A 329 14.69 9.26 -24.11
CA PRO A 329 13.51 10.06 -24.49
C PRO A 329 13.74 10.89 -25.76
N LEU A 330 14.93 11.49 -25.93
CA LEU A 330 15.23 12.26 -27.14
C LEU A 330 15.12 11.41 -28.41
N ASN A 331 15.69 10.20 -28.41
CA ASN A 331 15.65 9.33 -29.58
C ASN A 331 14.23 8.81 -29.83
N GLU A 332 13.48 8.46 -28.78
CA GLU A 332 12.04 8.14 -28.88
C GLU A 332 11.26 9.28 -29.57
N LYS A 333 11.50 10.54 -29.18
CA LYS A 333 10.82 11.70 -29.78
C LYS A 333 11.30 12.01 -31.21
N ILE A 334 12.58 11.87 -31.52
CA ILE A 334 13.09 12.03 -32.89
C ILE A 334 12.40 11.03 -33.83
N LEU A 335 12.30 9.76 -33.42
CA LEU A 335 11.64 8.74 -34.23
C LEU A 335 10.13 8.98 -34.32
N THR A 336 9.49 9.47 -33.25
CA THR A 336 8.09 9.92 -33.29
C THR A 336 7.88 11.04 -34.32
N ILE A 337 8.80 12.01 -34.41
CA ILE A 337 8.75 13.09 -35.41
C ILE A 337 8.83 12.52 -36.83
N VAL A 338 9.73 11.57 -37.07
CA VAL A 338 9.85 10.87 -38.36
C VAL A 338 8.56 10.09 -38.66
N GLY A 339 8.02 9.37 -37.67
CA GLY A 339 6.76 8.63 -37.77
C GLY A 339 5.57 9.54 -38.14
N ASN A 340 5.45 10.71 -37.51
CA ASN A 340 4.44 11.72 -37.87
C ASN A 340 4.60 12.21 -39.32
N GLY A 341 5.84 12.35 -39.79
CA GLY A 341 6.14 12.65 -41.19
C GLY A 341 5.66 11.55 -42.13
N ILE A 342 5.94 10.28 -41.81
CA ILE A 342 5.45 9.12 -42.57
C ILE A 342 3.93 9.08 -42.56
N PHE A 343 3.30 9.29 -41.42
CA PHE A 343 1.85 9.37 -41.29
C PHE A 343 1.28 10.44 -42.23
N ALA A 344 1.81 11.67 -42.18
CA ALA A 344 1.37 12.77 -43.04
C ALA A 344 1.57 12.47 -44.55
N LEU A 345 2.71 11.88 -44.93
CA LEU A 345 2.96 11.45 -46.31
C LEU A 345 1.97 10.37 -46.74
N THR A 346 1.66 9.42 -45.84
CA THR A 346 0.69 8.36 -46.08
C THR A 346 -0.70 8.94 -46.34
N LEU A 347 -1.14 9.90 -45.52
CA LEU A 347 -2.41 10.61 -45.75
C LEU A 347 -2.42 11.26 -47.14
N TYR A 348 -1.36 11.99 -47.49
CA TYR A 348 -1.24 12.68 -48.77
C TYR A 348 -1.26 11.73 -49.97
N PHE A 349 -0.42 10.68 -49.96
CA PHE A 349 -0.34 9.71 -51.06
C PHE A 349 -1.61 8.88 -51.19
N THR A 350 -2.23 8.47 -50.08
CA THR A 350 -3.49 7.72 -50.10
C THR A 350 -4.63 8.59 -50.64
N GLY A 351 -4.71 9.85 -50.22
CA GLY A 351 -5.70 10.80 -50.74
C GLY A 351 -5.51 11.12 -52.23
N LYS A 352 -4.27 11.11 -52.72
CA LYS A 352 -3.95 11.45 -54.12
C LYS A 352 -4.01 10.26 -55.09
N TYR A 353 -3.55 9.08 -54.67
CA TYR A 353 -3.38 7.91 -55.54
C TYR A 353 -4.15 6.67 -55.07
N GLY A 354 -4.52 6.59 -53.78
CA GLY A 354 -5.16 5.43 -53.16
C GLY A 354 -6.68 5.36 -53.30
N LEU A 355 -7.32 6.35 -53.94
CA LEU A 355 -8.78 6.46 -54.07
C LEU A 355 -9.45 5.26 -54.77
N HIS A 356 -8.70 4.51 -55.58
CA HIS A 356 -9.20 3.36 -56.34
C HIS A 356 -8.70 2.01 -55.82
N TRP A 357 -7.95 1.98 -54.72
CA TRP A 357 -7.40 0.74 -54.18
C TRP A 357 -8.44 -0.06 -53.39
N ASN A 358 -8.32 -1.39 -53.38
CA ASN A 358 -9.20 -2.25 -52.59
C ASN A 358 -8.83 -2.16 -51.11
N TRP A 359 -9.75 -1.65 -50.29
CA TRP A 359 -9.49 -1.39 -48.87
C TRP A 359 -9.15 -2.64 -48.06
N ARG A 360 -9.75 -3.80 -48.39
CA ARG A 360 -9.50 -5.06 -47.67
C ARG A 360 -8.07 -5.55 -47.87
N TRP A 361 -7.65 -5.67 -49.13
CA TRP A 361 -6.32 -6.17 -49.48
C TRP A 361 -5.21 -5.23 -49.01
N MET A 362 -5.46 -3.94 -49.05
CA MET A 362 -4.54 -2.92 -48.56
C MET A 362 -4.30 -3.07 -47.06
N HIS A 363 -5.37 -3.16 -46.27
CA HIS A 363 -5.30 -3.30 -44.81
C HIS A 363 -4.65 -4.64 -44.41
N ALA A 364 -5.05 -5.74 -45.05
CA ALA A 364 -4.49 -7.07 -44.78
C ALA A 364 -2.98 -7.14 -45.04
N THR A 365 -2.53 -6.62 -46.19
CA THR A 365 -1.11 -6.64 -46.55
C THR A 365 -0.27 -5.84 -45.56
N MET A 366 -0.78 -4.69 -45.12
CA MET A 366 -0.07 -3.83 -44.18
C MET A 366 0.00 -4.43 -42.77
N ILE A 367 -1.10 -4.99 -42.24
CA ILE A 367 -1.10 -5.64 -40.92
C ILE A 367 -0.11 -6.81 -40.91
N ILE A 368 -0.13 -7.66 -41.94
CA ILE A 368 0.76 -8.82 -42.01
C ILE A 368 2.23 -8.35 -42.09
N ALA A 369 2.53 -7.40 -42.97
CA ALA A 369 3.90 -6.90 -43.15
C ALA A 369 4.45 -6.29 -41.86
N VAL A 370 3.66 -5.47 -41.18
CA VAL A 370 4.03 -4.79 -39.93
C VAL A 370 4.17 -5.79 -38.78
N THR A 371 3.22 -6.72 -38.63
CA THR A 371 3.26 -7.76 -37.59
C THR A 371 4.51 -8.63 -37.71
N VAL A 372 4.85 -9.04 -38.94
CA VAL A 372 6.07 -9.83 -39.20
C VAL A 372 7.31 -9.04 -38.84
N MET A 373 7.40 -7.77 -39.26
CA MET A 373 8.54 -6.92 -38.98
C MET A 373 8.71 -6.64 -37.48
N ASP A 374 7.62 -6.34 -36.78
CA ASP A 374 7.63 -6.13 -35.32
C ASP A 374 8.04 -7.40 -34.57
N SER A 375 7.44 -8.55 -34.91
CA SER A 375 7.80 -9.83 -34.29
C SER A 375 9.28 -10.16 -34.41
N PHE A 376 9.88 -9.85 -35.57
CA PHE A 376 11.30 -10.06 -35.80
C PHE A 376 12.15 -9.18 -34.89
N VAL A 377 11.85 -7.88 -34.80
CA VAL A 377 12.63 -6.95 -33.99
C VAL A 377 12.47 -7.25 -32.50
N THR A 378 11.24 -7.39 -32.02
CA THR A 378 10.96 -7.56 -30.58
C THR A 378 11.49 -8.89 -30.05
N LEU A 379 11.42 -9.99 -30.82
CA LEU A 379 11.98 -11.28 -30.41
C LEU A 379 13.51 -11.25 -30.36
N LEU A 380 14.17 -10.58 -31.31
CA LEU A 380 15.64 -10.42 -31.28
C LEU A 380 16.13 -9.58 -30.10
N THR A 381 15.35 -8.57 -29.69
CA THR A 381 15.64 -7.78 -28.48
C THR A 381 15.39 -8.60 -27.20
N THR A 382 14.31 -9.38 -27.16
CA THR A 382 13.96 -10.25 -26.01
C THR A 382 15.06 -11.28 -25.75
N TRP A 383 15.56 -11.92 -26.79
CA TRP A 383 16.59 -12.96 -26.70
C TRP A 383 18.03 -12.44 -26.70
N ASP A 384 18.23 -11.12 -26.60
CA ASP A 384 19.53 -10.47 -26.52
C ASP A 384 20.45 -10.77 -27.73
N VAL A 385 19.85 -10.90 -28.91
CA VAL A 385 20.59 -11.02 -30.18
C VAL A 385 20.94 -9.63 -30.70
N VAL A 386 19.97 -8.70 -30.65
CA VAL A 386 20.14 -7.29 -31.03
C VAL A 386 19.38 -6.40 -30.05
N ARG A 387 20.13 -5.74 -29.15
CA ARG A 387 19.62 -4.72 -28.23
C ARG A 387 20.16 -3.35 -28.61
N ASN A 388 19.42 -2.65 -29.47
CA ASN A 388 19.79 -1.33 -29.95
C ASN A 388 18.54 -0.45 -30.05
N GLN A 389 18.63 0.75 -29.49
CA GLN A 389 17.54 1.72 -29.48
C GLN A 389 16.98 2.07 -30.87
N TRP A 390 17.81 2.18 -31.90
CA TRP A 390 17.36 2.49 -33.27
C TRP A 390 16.69 1.30 -33.93
N PHE A 391 17.13 0.09 -33.58
CA PHE A 391 16.51 -1.14 -34.05
C PHE A 391 15.11 -1.30 -33.45
N TRP A 392 14.96 -1.06 -32.15
CA TRP A 392 13.68 -1.07 -31.43
C TRP A 392 12.71 0.01 -31.96
N LEU A 393 13.16 1.27 -32.01
CA LEU A 393 12.31 2.40 -32.41
C LEU A 393 11.97 2.45 -33.90
N GLY A 394 12.71 1.72 -34.75
CA GLY A 394 12.44 1.67 -36.18
C GLY A 394 11.06 1.08 -36.52
N VAL A 395 10.58 0.12 -35.72
CA VAL A 395 9.29 -0.53 -35.98
C VAL A 395 8.10 0.40 -35.77
N PRO A 396 7.94 1.08 -34.62
CA PRO A 396 6.88 2.07 -34.42
C PRO A 396 6.79 3.12 -35.52
N VAL A 397 7.91 3.49 -36.13
CA VAL A 397 7.95 4.43 -37.26
C VAL A 397 7.26 3.85 -38.50
N VAL A 398 7.46 2.58 -38.80
CA VAL A 398 6.79 1.90 -39.93
C VAL A 398 5.32 1.63 -39.60
N GLU A 399 4.95 1.39 -38.34
CA GLU A 399 3.55 1.24 -37.89
C GLU A 399 2.68 2.48 -38.14
N ASN A 400 3.29 3.65 -38.35
CA ASN A 400 2.56 4.86 -38.76
C ASN A 400 1.94 4.76 -40.16
N LEU A 401 2.50 3.90 -41.03
CA LEU A 401 1.98 3.63 -42.38
C LEU A 401 0.59 2.95 -42.35
N PRO A 402 0.39 1.75 -41.73
CA PRO A 402 -0.94 1.16 -41.60
C PRO A 402 -1.91 2.05 -40.82
N SER A 403 -1.42 2.74 -39.80
CA SER A 403 -2.24 3.64 -38.96
C SER A 403 -2.81 4.80 -39.77
N GLY A 404 -1.98 5.49 -40.56
CA GLY A 404 -2.42 6.57 -41.45
C GLY A 404 -3.44 6.10 -42.48
N LEU A 405 -3.24 4.90 -43.00
CA LEU A 405 -4.15 4.30 -43.96
C LEU A 405 -5.53 3.95 -43.37
N SER A 406 -5.55 3.25 -42.22
CA SER A 406 -6.78 2.87 -41.51
C SER A 406 -7.59 4.10 -41.07
N PHE A 407 -6.88 5.17 -40.69
CA PHE A 407 -7.46 6.46 -40.34
C PHE A 407 -8.18 7.12 -41.53
N VAL A 408 -7.54 7.19 -42.70
CA VAL A 408 -8.13 7.78 -43.92
C VAL A 408 -9.36 7.01 -44.37
N ILE A 409 -9.28 5.68 -44.42
CA ILE A 409 -10.41 4.84 -44.81
C ILE A 409 -11.59 5.04 -43.84
N GLY A 410 -11.30 5.18 -42.54
CA GLY A 410 -12.31 5.46 -41.52
C GLY A 410 -13.02 6.80 -41.74
N THR A 411 -12.28 7.88 -41.98
CA THR A 411 -12.86 9.23 -42.13
C THR A 411 -13.66 9.40 -43.43
N TYR A 412 -13.23 8.79 -44.54
CA TYR A 412 -13.97 8.84 -45.80
C TYR A 412 -15.32 8.12 -45.73
N VAL A 413 -15.37 6.96 -45.06
CA VAL A 413 -16.64 6.22 -44.91
C VAL A 413 -17.65 7.02 -44.09
N ILE A 414 -17.20 7.76 -43.06
CA ILE A 414 -18.09 8.54 -42.19
C ILE A 414 -18.77 9.68 -42.96
N VAL A 415 -18.04 10.42 -43.80
CA VAL A 415 -18.61 11.54 -44.58
C VAL A 415 -19.71 11.09 -45.52
N GLU A 416 -19.56 9.90 -46.11
CA GLU A 416 -20.57 9.33 -47.02
C GLU A 416 -21.80 8.76 -46.26
N LEU A 417 -21.64 8.43 -44.98
CA LEU A 417 -22.71 7.90 -44.13
C LEU A 417 -23.52 9.00 -43.41
N ALA A 418 -22.91 10.16 -43.10
CA ALA A 418 -23.59 11.26 -42.42
C ALA A 418 -24.68 11.90 -43.30
N GLU A 419 -25.82 12.24 -42.69
CA GLU A 419 -26.94 12.93 -43.32
C GLU A 419 -27.10 14.34 -42.72
N GLU A 420 -27.80 15.25 -43.41
CA GLU A 420 -27.98 16.62 -42.92
C GLU A 420 -28.76 16.64 -41.60
N GLY A 421 -28.16 17.23 -40.56
CA GLY A 421 -28.71 17.32 -39.20
C GLY A 421 -28.23 16.26 -38.20
N ASN A 422 -27.54 15.20 -38.62
CA ASN A 422 -26.96 14.19 -37.71
C ASN A 422 -25.43 14.05 -37.82
N GLU A 423 -24.77 15.07 -38.39
CA GLU A 423 -23.34 15.06 -38.71
C GLU A 423 -22.49 14.80 -37.47
N GLY A 424 -22.85 15.44 -36.34
CA GLY A 424 -22.14 15.32 -35.08
C GLY A 424 -22.27 13.94 -34.43
N ALA A 425 -23.47 13.36 -34.38
CA ALA A 425 -23.65 12.03 -33.79
C ALA A 425 -23.15 10.88 -34.67
N VAL A 426 -23.27 10.93 -36.00
CA VAL A 426 -22.76 9.86 -36.87
C VAL A 426 -21.24 9.83 -36.84
N TYR A 427 -20.62 11.01 -36.96
CA TYR A 427 -19.18 11.16 -36.80
C TYR A 427 -18.75 10.74 -35.39
N GLY A 428 -19.47 11.21 -34.38
CA GLY A 428 -19.26 10.88 -32.97
C GLY A 428 -19.38 9.39 -32.69
N LEU A 429 -20.35 8.68 -33.28
CA LEU A 429 -20.60 7.26 -33.08
C LEU A 429 -19.46 6.39 -33.61
N ILE A 430 -19.14 6.54 -34.89
CA ILE A 430 -18.10 5.73 -35.54
C ILE A 430 -16.73 6.07 -34.94
N GLY A 431 -16.48 7.36 -34.66
CA GLY A 431 -15.28 7.81 -33.95
C GLY A 431 -15.18 7.22 -32.54
N SER A 432 -16.26 7.27 -31.76
CA SER A 432 -16.28 6.72 -30.38
C SER A 432 -15.98 5.23 -30.35
N VAL A 433 -16.61 4.46 -31.24
CA VAL A 433 -16.43 3.02 -31.27
C VAL A 433 -14.99 2.65 -31.66
N THR A 434 -14.43 3.37 -32.63
CA THR A 434 -13.03 3.17 -33.05
C THR A 434 -12.06 3.49 -31.91
N ASN A 435 -12.27 4.60 -31.21
CA ASN A 435 -11.42 5.02 -30.09
C ASN A 435 -11.62 4.18 -28.82
N LEU A 436 -12.77 3.51 -28.67
CA LEU A 436 -13.07 2.62 -27.55
C LEU A 436 -12.40 1.24 -27.70
N ALA A 437 -12.04 0.84 -28.93
CA ALA A 437 -11.37 -0.44 -29.16
C ALA A 437 -10.00 -0.51 -28.46
N THR A 438 -9.19 0.56 -28.51
CA THR A 438 -7.88 0.65 -27.85
C THR A 438 -7.93 0.47 -26.33
N PRO A 439 -8.72 1.24 -25.55
CA PRO A 439 -8.75 1.11 -24.10
C PRO A 439 -9.33 -0.25 -23.65
N PHE A 440 -10.27 -0.82 -24.41
CA PHE A 440 -10.80 -2.17 -24.15
C PHE A 440 -9.76 -3.26 -24.43
N ALA A 441 -9.03 -3.17 -25.55
CA ALA A 441 -7.92 -4.08 -25.87
C ALA A 441 -6.82 -4.06 -24.79
N SER A 442 -6.48 -2.86 -24.30
CA SER A 442 -5.52 -2.70 -23.21
C SER A 442 -6.01 -3.35 -21.91
N THR A 443 -7.30 -3.27 -21.59
CA THR A 443 -7.86 -3.99 -20.44
C THR A 443 -7.72 -5.50 -20.58
N ILE A 444 -8.00 -6.07 -21.76
CA ILE A 444 -7.81 -7.52 -22.00
C ILE A 444 -6.32 -7.87 -21.88
N THR A 445 -5.44 -7.06 -22.46
CA THR A 445 -3.98 -7.23 -22.39
C THR A 445 -3.52 -7.33 -20.94
N LYS A 446 -3.93 -6.40 -20.06
CA LYS A 446 -3.56 -6.41 -18.64
C LYS A 446 -4.01 -7.68 -17.90
N ASN A 447 -5.22 -8.15 -18.20
CA ASN A 447 -5.75 -9.38 -17.57
C ASN A 447 -5.01 -10.65 -18.04
N VAL A 448 -4.49 -10.65 -19.27
CA VAL A 448 -3.67 -11.75 -19.78
C VAL A 448 -2.28 -11.69 -19.14
N ASP A 449 -1.63 -10.53 -19.23
CA ASP A 449 -0.26 -10.31 -18.74
C ASP A 449 -0.13 -10.46 -17.23
N SER A 450 -1.18 -10.23 -16.43
CA SER A 450 -1.15 -10.41 -14.97
C SER A 450 -0.88 -11.84 -14.51
N SER A 451 -0.93 -12.81 -15.43
CA SER A 451 -0.61 -14.22 -15.15
C SER A 451 0.86 -14.57 -15.38
N PHE A 452 1.69 -13.60 -15.80
CA PHE A 452 3.09 -13.79 -16.18
C PHE A 452 4.01 -12.87 -15.36
N ASP A 453 5.25 -13.30 -15.15
CA ASP A 453 6.26 -12.56 -14.37
C ASP A 453 6.96 -11.49 -15.23
N VAL A 454 6.26 -10.38 -15.48
CA VAL A 454 6.70 -9.32 -16.41
C VAL A 454 6.68 -7.90 -15.81
N ALA A 455 6.79 -7.79 -14.49
CA ALA A 455 6.89 -6.50 -13.81
C ALA A 455 8.22 -5.80 -14.14
N ASN A 456 8.32 -4.49 -13.84
CA ASN A 456 9.53 -3.72 -14.14
C ASN A 456 10.81 -4.34 -13.53
N ALA A 457 10.71 -4.89 -12.31
CA ALA A 457 11.82 -5.55 -11.64
C ALA A 457 12.21 -6.87 -12.34
N ASP A 458 11.22 -7.64 -12.82
CA ASP A 458 11.45 -8.90 -13.53
C ASP A 458 12.18 -8.63 -14.85
N ILE A 459 11.70 -7.65 -15.63
CA ILE A 459 12.34 -7.24 -16.88
C ILE A 459 13.76 -6.73 -16.64
N ALA A 460 13.96 -5.93 -15.58
CA ALA A 460 15.29 -5.43 -15.20
C ALA A 460 16.26 -6.54 -14.76
N SER A 461 15.76 -7.65 -14.20
CA SER A 461 16.59 -8.81 -13.82
C SER A 461 17.19 -9.56 -15.02
N ASP A 462 16.55 -9.45 -16.19
CA ASP A 462 16.96 -10.08 -17.46
C ASP A 462 17.30 -11.58 -17.36
N THR A 463 16.55 -12.33 -16.55
CA THR A 463 16.74 -13.79 -16.41
C THR A 463 16.17 -14.58 -17.61
N ASN A 464 16.65 -15.82 -17.80
CA ASN A 464 16.15 -16.69 -18.87
C ASN A 464 14.65 -17.00 -18.72
N HIS A 465 14.17 -17.15 -17.47
CA HIS A 465 12.76 -17.33 -17.14
C HIS A 465 11.92 -16.17 -17.68
N VAL A 466 12.30 -14.93 -17.35
CA VAL A 466 11.60 -13.72 -17.79
C VAL A 466 11.59 -13.58 -19.31
N ARG A 467 12.69 -13.92 -20.00
CA ARG A 467 12.72 -13.91 -21.48
C ARG A 467 11.70 -14.89 -22.10
N TRP A 468 11.46 -16.04 -21.46
CA TRP A 468 10.41 -16.98 -21.87
C TRP A 468 9.01 -16.46 -21.57
N GLU A 469 8.77 -15.92 -20.36
CA GLU A 469 7.51 -15.29 -19.98
C GLU A 469 7.11 -14.19 -20.99
N VAL A 470 8.07 -13.31 -21.34
CA VAL A 470 7.88 -12.27 -22.37
C VAL A 470 7.63 -12.89 -23.76
N THR A 471 8.32 -13.98 -24.11
CA THR A 471 8.09 -14.66 -25.40
C THR A 471 6.66 -15.22 -25.50
N TYR A 472 6.10 -15.77 -24.42
CA TYR A 472 4.73 -16.29 -24.42
C TYR A 472 3.69 -15.18 -24.64
N ILE A 473 3.81 -14.05 -23.95
CA ILE A 473 2.89 -12.92 -24.15
C ILE A 473 3.04 -12.31 -25.55
N LEU A 474 4.25 -12.29 -26.13
CA LEU A 474 4.47 -11.85 -27.51
C LEU A 474 3.77 -12.76 -28.54
N ILE A 475 3.83 -14.08 -28.34
CA ILE A 475 3.11 -15.04 -29.21
C ILE A 475 1.60 -14.77 -29.13
N ILE A 476 1.06 -14.55 -27.93
CA ILE A 476 -0.36 -14.22 -27.74
C ILE A 476 -0.69 -12.91 -28.47
N ARG A 477 0.10 -11.85 -28.28
CA ARG A 477 -0.09 -10.55 -28.95
C ARG A 477 -0.16 -10.70 -30.46
N TYR A 478 0.82 -11.37 -31.08
CA TYR A 478 0.85 -11.49 -32.54
C TYR A 478 -0.28 -12.39 -33.08
N ALA A 479 -0.66 -13.43 -32.35
CA ALA A 479 -1.83 -14.24 -32.69
C ALA A 479 -3.12 -13.41 -32.65
N MET A 480 -3.28 -12.55 -31.64
CA MET A 480 -4.43 -11.63 -31.54
C MET A 480 -4.43 -10.62 -32.70
N ASN A 481 -3.30 -9.97 -33.00
CA ASN A 481 -3.22 -9.00 -34.10
C ASN A 481 -3.63 -9.62 -35.46
N LEU A 482 -3.15 -10.84 -35.75
CA LEU A 482 -3.53 -11.55 -36.98
C LEU A 482 -4.99 -12.02 -36.96
N ALA A 483 -5.55 -12.35 -35.80
CA ALA A 483 -6.97 -12.69 -35.66
C ALA A 483 -7.90 -11.51 -36.00
N GLY A 484 -7.41 -10.25 -35.95
CA GLY A 484 -8.14 -9.09 -36.44
C GLY A 484 -8.58 -9.21 -37.91
N LEU A 485 -7.80 -9.92 -38.73
CA LEU A 485 -8.12 -10.16 -40.14
C LEU A 485 -9.39 -10.99 -40.35
N LEU A 486 -9.86 -11.73 -39.34
CA LEU A 486 -11.13 -12.47 -39.38
C LEU A 486 -12.33 -11.54 -39.58
N PHE A 487 -12.22 -10.28 -39.16
CA PHE A 487 -13.29 -9.28 -39.26
C PHE A 487 -13.23 -8.48 -40.58
N LEU A 488 -12.15 -8.59 -41.36
CA LEU A 488 -11.96 -7.91 -42.63
C LEU A 488 -13.12 -8.07 -43.65
N PRO A 489 -13.84 -9.21 -43.73
CA PRO A 489 -15.01 -9.33 -44.60
C PRO A 489 -16.16 -8.34 -44.29
N LEU A 490 -16.20 -7.77 -43.08
CA LEU A 490 -17.17 -6.74 -42.69
C LEU A 490 -16.84 -5.38 -43.31
N LEU A 491 -15.58 -5.07 -43.60
CA LEU A 491 -15.21 -3.82 -44.27
C LEU A 491 -15.65 -3.84 -45.75
N PRO A 492 -16.33 -2.83 -46.32
CA PRO A 492 -16.59 -2.77 -47.76
C PRO A 492 -15.29 -2.68 -48.57
N LYS A 493 -15.26 -3.19 -49.81
CA LYS A 493 -14.05 -3.21 -50.65
C LYS A 493 -13.71 -1.83 -51.22
N GLN A 494 -14.71 -0.97 -51.42
CA GLN A 494 -14.55 0.36 -52.03
C GLN A 494 -15.76 1.27 -51.77
N LYS A 495 -15.59 2.59 -52.00
CA LYS A 495 -16.68 3.61 -51.99
C LYS A 495 -17.94 3.17 -52.77
N ALA A 496 -17.75 2.56 -53.95
CA ALA A 496 -18.86 2.12 -54.80
C ALA A 496 -19.72 1.04 -54.12
N GLU A 497 -19.10 0.06 -53.46
CA GLU A 497 -19.80 -0.99 -52.73
C GLU A 497 -20.47 -0.43 -51.47
N THR A 498 -19.86 0.56 -50.79
CA THR A 498 -20.50 1.27 -49.66
C THR A 498 -21.78 1.99 -50.10
N ASN A 499 -21.76 2.65 -51.25
CA ASN A 499 -22.95 3.32 -51.81
C ASN A 499 -24.02 2.31 -52.27
N GLU A 500 -23.61 1.16 -52.80
CA GLU A 500 -24.52 0.06 -53.12
C GLU A 500 -25.16 -0.54 -51.85
N LEU A 501 -24.37 -0.75 -50.79
CA LEU A 501 -24.85 -1.17 -49.46
C LEU A 501 -25.82 -0.14 -48.86
N LYS A 502 -25.59 1.15 -49.06
CA LYS A 502 -26.50 2.21 -48.61
C LYS A 502 -27.84 2.16 -49.34
N ARG A 503 -27.84 1.85 -50.64
CA ARG A 503 -29.05 1.76 -51.47
C ARG A 503 -29.83 0.45 -51.25
N ASN A 504 -29.13 -0.67 -51.10
CA ASN A 504 -29.71 -2.02 -51.19
C ASN A 504 -29.54 -2.88 -49.92
N GLY A 505 -28.87 -2.38 -48.87
CA GLY A 505 -28.41 -3.18 -47.74
C GLY A 505 -29.45 -3.54 -46.68
N GLY A 506 -30.62 -2.89 -46.68
CA GLY A 506 -31.69 -3.10 -45.70
C GLY A 506 -31.35 -2.66 -44.27
N SER A 507 -32.27 -2.93 -43.32
CA SER A 507 -32.12 -2.61 -41.90
C SER A 507 -32.45 -3.80 -41.00
N SER A 508 -31.80 -3.88 -39.84
CA SER A 508 -32.03 -4.93 -38.84
C SER A 508 -32.04 -4.34 -37.43
N ARG A 509 -33.18 -4.47 -36.74
CA ARG A 509 -33.35 -4.05 -35.34
C ARG A 509 -32.47 -4.84 -34.37
N ILE A 510 -32.32 -6.14 -34.61
CA ILE A 510 -31.54 -7.03 -33.74
C ILE A 510 -30.06 -6.65 -33.80
N LEU A 511 -29.51 -6.49 -35.01
CA LEU A 511 -28.10 -6.12 -35.17
C LEU A 511 -27.83 -4.69 -34.66
N GLY A 512 -28.76 -3.75 -34.88
CA GLY A 512 -28.67 -2.42 -34.27
C GLY A 512 -28.63 -2.47 -32.74
N PHE A 513 -29.44 -3.32 -32.09
CA PHE A 513 -29.42 -3.50 -30.64
C PHE A 513 -28.09 -4.12 -30.16
N VAL A 514 -27.62 -5.17 -30.82
CA VAL A 514 -26.32 -5.81 -30.51
C VAL A 514 -25.19 -4.79 -30.59
N THR A 515 -25.20 -3.93 -31.60
CA THR A 515 -24.22 -2.83 -31.75
C THR A 515 -24.19 -1.88 -30.57
N LEU A 516 -25.35 -1.43 -30.09
CA LEU A 516 -25.42 -0.58 -28.90
C LEU A 516 -25.03 -1.33 -27.63
N ALA A 517 -25.38 -2.61 -27.52
CA ALA A 517 -25.11 -3.42 -26.33
C ALA A 517 -23.62 -3.64 -26.10
N TYR A 518 -22.86 -4.08 -27.12
CA TYR A 518 -21.42 -4.27 -26.95
C TYR A 518 -20.68 -2.93 -26.77
N PHE A 519 -21.16 -1.85 -27.42
CA PHE A 519 -20.58 -0.52 -27.24
C PHE A 519 -20.76 -0.03 -25.80
N ALA A 520 -21.97 -0.13 -25.25
CA ALA A 520 -22.26 0.26 -23.87
C ALA A 520 -21.48 -0.60 -22.87
N PHE A 521 -21.43 -1.91 -23.07
CA PHE A 521 -20.64 -2.81 -22.24
C PHE A 521 -19.16 -2.45 -22.25
N ALA A 522 -18.57 -2.28 -23.44
CA ALA A 522 -17.16 -1.95 -23.57
C ALA A 522 -16.83 -0.57 -22.97
N LEU A 523 -17.71 0.41 -23.11
CA LEU A 523 -17.53 1.75 -22.55
C LEU A 523 -17.53 1.72 -21.03
N VAL A 524 -18.52 1.06 -20.41
CA VAL A 524 -18.62 0.93 -18.95
C VAL A 524 -17.46 0.12 -18.40
N TYR A 525 -17.18 -1.04 -18.99
CA TYR A 525 -16.13 -1.94 -18.52
C TYR A 525 -14.74 -1.30 -18.66
N SER A 526 -14.42 -0.70 -19.81
CA SER A 526 -13.14 -0.05 -20.05
C SER A 526 -12.94 1.17 -19.14
N THR A 527 -13.98 1.97 -18.90
CA THR A 527 -13.90 3.11 -17.97
C THR A 527 -13.65 2.64 -16.54
N MET A 528 -14.42 1.63 -16.10
CA MET A 528 -14.29 1.06 -14.75
C MET A 528 -12.88 0.50 -14.52
N VAL A 529 -12.40 -0.39 -15.38
CA VAL A 529 -11.11 -1.06 -15.17
C VAL A 529 -9.95 -0.07 -15.22
N ASN A 530 -9.92 0.85 -16.18
CA ASN A 530 -8.79 1.77 -16.30
C ASN A 530 -8.76 2.85 -15.19
N ILE A 531 -9.91 3.27 -14.64
CA ILE A 531 -9.94 4.12 -13.45
C ILE A 531 -9.43 3.34 -12.24
N MET A 532 -9.89 2.09 -12.06
CA MET A 532 -9.43 1.24 -10.96
C MET A 532 -7.92 1.00 -11.01
N SER A 533 -7.33 0.82 -12.19
CA SER A 533 -5.87 0.57 -12.34
C SER A 533 -4.96 1.71 -11.92
N ILE A 534 -5.46 2.95 -11.79
CA ILE A 534 -4.63 4.13 -11.46
C ILE A 534 -4.70 4.51 -9.99
N PHE A 535 -5.73 4.07 -9.29
CA PHE A 535 -5.78 4.15 -7.84
C PHE A 535 -5.46 2.75 -7.31
N PRO A 536 -4.22 2.47 -6.84
CA PRO A 536 -3.93 1.24 -6.10
C PRO A 536 -4.90 1.02 -4.94
N ALA A 537 -5.42 2.11 -4.36
CA ALA A 537 -6.49 2.11 -3.35
C ALA A 537 -7.87 1.62 -3.86
N MET A 538 -8.09 1.57 -5.18
CA MET A 538 -9.27 1.00 -5.83
C MET A 538 -8.98 -0.31 -6.60
N THR A 539 -7.70 -0.68 -6.81
CA THR A 539 -7.26 -1.93 -7.46
C THR A 539 -6.74 -3.02 -6.52
N SER A 540 -6.33 -2.68 -5.29
CA SER A 540 -6.78 -3.59 -4.25
C SER A 540 -8.29 -3.62 -4.41
N LYS A 541 -8.93 -4.80 -4.34
CA LYS A 541 -10.27 -4.80 -3.76
C LYS A 541 -10.14 -3.78 -2.64
N CYS A 542 -10.82 -2.64 -2.65
CA CYS A 542 -11.00 -1.92 -1.42
C CYS A 542 -11.58 -3.02 -0.56
N PRO A 543 -10.84 -3.68 0.37
CA PRO A 543 -11.64 -4.32 1.35
C PRO A 543 -12.32 -3.09 1.95
N SER A 544 -13.59 -3.20 2.23
CA SER A 544 -14.28 -2.21 3.03
C SER A 544 -13.62 -1.99 4.43
N SER A 545 -12.34 -2.34 4.59
CA SER A 545 -11.55 -2.61 5.77
C SER A 545 -10.17 -1.96 5.66
N ALA A 546 -9.68 -1.41 6.78
CA ALA A 546 -8.29 -0.97 6.91
C ALA A 546 -7.30 -2.15 7.02
N PHE A 547 -7.80 -3.37 7.19
CA PHE A 547 -7.02 -4.57 7.45
C PHE A 547 -7.07 -5.53 6.26
N ALA A 548 -6.05 -6.40 6.18
CA ALA A 548 -6.09 -7.56 5.28
C ALA A 548 -7.25 -8.51 5.68
N ALA A 549 -7.75 -9.27 4.70
CA ALA A 549 -8.80 -10.25 4.98
C ALA A 549 -8.26 -11.38 5.88
N PRO A 550 -8.96 -11.74 6.97
CA PRO A 550 -8.59 -12.89 7.79
C PRO A 550 -8.87 -14.20 7.05
N SER A 551 -8.15 -15.27 7.44
CA SER A 551 -8.37 -16.63 6.95
C SER A 551 -8.75 -17.55 8.09
N ALA A 552 -9.66 -18.50 7.83
CA ALA A 552 -10.04 -19.55 8.78
C ALA A 552 -8.98 -20.65 8.91
N THR A 553 -7.95 -20.63 8.07
CA THR A 553 -6.83 -21.59 8.07
C THR A 553 -5.51 -20.86 7.90
N LEU A 554 -4.43 -21.45 8.44
CA LEU A 554 -3.08 -20.96 8.21
C LEU A 554 -2.68 -21.12 6.74
N SER A 555 -1.85 -20.22 6.22
CA SER A 555 -1.37 -20.31 4.84
C SER A 555 -0.59 -21.60 4.56
N ASP A 556 -0.63 -22.08 3.33
CA ASP A 556 0.09 -23.30 2.91
C ASP A 556 1.60 -23.22 3.15
N GLU A 557 2.16 -22.01 3.08
CA GLU A 557 3.56 -21.76 3.39
C GLU A 557 3.86 -21.95 4.89
N LEU A 558 3.03 -21.39 5.77
CA LEU A 558 3.15 -21.60 7.22
C LEU A 558 2.96 -23.07 7.58
N CYS A 559 1.94 -23.72 7.01
CA CYS A 559 1.69 -25.14 7.24
C CYS A 559 2.90 -26.00 6.85
N ARG A 560 3.46 -25.80 5.64
CA ARG A 560 4.67 -26.52 5.20
C ARG A 560 5.87 -26.25 6.09
N PHE A 561 6.05 -25.01 6.54
CA PHE A 561 7.14 -24.68 7.45
C PHE A 561 6.98 -25.38 8.80
N LEU A 562 5.79 -25.31 9.40
CA LEU A 562 5.49 -25.99 10.67
C LEU A 562 5.62 -27.52 10.54
N ASP A 563 5.17 -28.11 9.43
CA ASP A 563 5.37 -29.54 9.13
C ASP A 563 6.85 -29.92 9.11
N SER A 564 7.71 -29.06 8.56
CA SER A 564 9.15 -29.31 8.48
C SER A 564 9.83 -29.35 9.86
N LEU A 565 9.29 -28.62 10.86
CA LEU A 565 9.85 -28.57 12.21
C LEU A 565 9.61 -29.87 12.99
N GLU A 566 8.57 -30.63 12.66
CA GLU A 566 8.29 -31.92 13.31
C GLU A 566 9.28 -33.01 12.87
N HIS A 567 10.00 -32.81 11.76
CA HIS A 567 10.91 -33.80 11.22
C HIS A 567 12.14 -33.99 12.14
N ASN A 568 12.50 -35.24 12.44
CA ASN A 568 13.62 -35.61 13.32
C ASN A 568 13.50 -35.21 14.81
N GLN A 569 12.32 -34.78 15.26
CA GLN A 569 12.08 -34.48 16.69
C GLN A 569 11.80 -35.75 17.50
N ALA A 570 12.14 -35.73 18.79
CA ALA A 570 11.84 -36.84 19.70
C ALA A 570 10.32 -37.03 19.85
N THR A 571 9.88 -38.27 20.08
CA THR A 571 8.44 -38.63 20.12
C THR A 571 7.65 -37.79 21.12
N ASN A 572 8.20 -37.54 22.32
CA ASN A 572 7.55 -36.72 23.33
C ASN A 572 7.44 -35.25 22.86
N THR A 573 8.51 -34.67 22.32
CA THR A 573 8.52 -33.31 21.76
C THR A 573 7.44 -33.12 20.71
N VAL A 574 7.29 -34.07 19.78
CA VAL A 574 6.27 -34.02 18.71
C VAL A 574 4.84 -33.97 19.28
N VAL A 575 4.55 -34.68 20.36
CA VAL A 575 3.21 -34.64 21.02
C VAL A 575 2.90 -33.22 21.49
N HIS A 576 3.85 -32.56 22.15
CA HIS A 576 3.67 -31.18 22.61
C HIS A 576 3.56 -30.20 21.43
N MET A 577 4.37 -30.38 20.37
CA MET A 577 4.30 -29.54 19.17
C MET A 577 2.93 -29.63 18.49
N ARG A 578 2.43 -30.85 18.27
CA ARG A 578 1.11 -31.08 17.65
C ARG A 578 -0.03 -30.53 18.49
N THR A 579 0.08 -30.63 19.81
CA THR A 579 -0.91 -30.06 20.73
C THR A 579 -0.96 -28.54 20.59
N GLY A 580 0.19 -27.87 20.61
CA GLY A 580 0.27 -26.42 20.40
C GLY A 580 -0.26 -26.00 19.03
N ARG A 581 0.06 -26.75 17.96
CA ARG A 581 -0.48 -26.52 16.61
C ARG A 581 -2.00 -26.60 16.58
N ARG A 582 -2.56 -27.69 17.11
CA ARG A 582 -4.01 -27.93 17.17
C ARG A 582 -4.73 -26.80 17.90
N GLN A 583 -4.17 -26.33 19.02
CA GLN A 583 -4.72 -25.20 19.77
C GLN A 583 -4.77 -23.91 18.93
N LEU A 584 -3.69 -23.60 18.21
CA LEU A 584 -3.62 -22.42 17.32
C LEU A 584 -4.60 -22.54 16.15
N GLU A 585 -4.62 -23.67 15.44
CA GLU A 585 -5.50 -23.88 14.30
C GLU A 585 -6.98 -23.85 14.72
N THR A 586 -7.32 -24.44 15.87
CA THR A 586 -8.68 -24.37 16.43
C THR A 586 -9.06 -22.93 16.78
N PHE A 587 -8.14 -22.15 17.35
CA PHE A 587 -8.37 -20.74 17.64
C PHE A 587 -8.60 -19.91 16.37
N VAL A 588 -7.75 -20.07 15.36
CA VAL A 588 -7.87 -19.38 14.07
C VAL A 588 -9.19 -19.70 13.41
N GLN A 589 -9.58 -20.98 13.38
CA GLN A 589 -10.86 -21.42 12.85
C GLN A 589 -12.02 -20.80 13.63
N GLN A 590 -12.03 -20.87 14.97
CA GLN A 590 -13.13 -20.32 15.79
C GLN A 590 -13.31 -18.80 15.59
N GLN A 591 -12.21 -18.06 15.46
CA GLN A 591 -12.26 -16.61 15.26
C GLN A 591 -12.75 -16.23 13.86
N ASN A 592 -12.22 -16.92 12.84
CA ASN A 592 -12.33 -16.49 11.45
C ASN A 592 -13.31 -17.31 10.61
N ASP A 593 -13.97 -18.34 11.16
CA ASP A 593 -14.96 -19.11 10.42
C ASP A 593 -16.16 -18.24 10.01
N GLY A 594 -16.55 -18.37 8.74
CA GLY A 594 -17.66 -17.66 8.11
C GLY A 594 -17.48 -16.14 7.96
N VAL A 595 -16.29 -15.57 8.18
CA VAL A 595 -16.04 -14.12 8.04
C VAL A 595 -15.21 -13.79 6.80
N ALA A 596 -15.54 -12.67 6.16
CA ALA A 596 -14.86 -12.21 4.95
C ALA A 596 -13.97 -10.97 5.21
N THR A 597 -14.19 -10.26 6.31
CA THR A 597 -13.43 -9.04 6.66
C THR A 597 -13.04 -9.03 8.13
N PHE A 598 -12.02 -8.24 8.47
CA PHE A 598 -11.57 -8.13 9.85
C PHE A 598 -12.61 -7.45 10.76
N GLU A 599 -13.42 -6.51 10.25
CA GLU A 599 -14.52 -5.89 11.00
C GLU A 599 -15.51 -6.93 11.52
N GLN A 600 -15.82 -7.94 10.72
CA GLN A 600 -16.73 -9.01 11.12
C GLN A 600 -16.14 -9.86 12.24
N VAL A 601 -14.81 -10.04 12.27
CA VAL A 601 -14.11 -10.66 13.41
C VAL A 601 -14.25 -9.78 14.65
N LEU A 602 -14.01 -8.47 14.50
CA LEU A 602 -14.12 -7.52 15.62
C LEU A 602 -15.55 -7.43 16.16
N GLU A 603 -16.56 -7.41 15.30
CA GLU A 603 -17.97 -7.27 15.70
C GLU A 603 -18.45 -8.43 16.59
N LYS A 604 -17.84 -9.63 16.49
CA LYS A 604 -18.12 -10.77 17.38
C LYS A 604 -17.73 -10.52 18.85
N GLU A 605 -16.62 -9.82 19.10
CA GLU A 605 -16.05 -9.67 20.45
C GLU A 605 -16.00 -8.22 20.96
N SER A 606 -16.25 -7.23 20.12
CA SER A 606 -16.03 -5.81 20.44
C SER A 606 -16.77 -5.33 21.69
N SER A 607 -18.01 -5.80 21.90
CA SER A 607 -18.79 -5.46 23.09
C SER A 607 -18.16 -5.99 24.38
N GLN A 608 -17.54 -7.17 24.35
CA GLN A 608 -16.86 -7.76 25.50
C GLN A 608 -15.60 -6.96 25.85
N TRP A 609 -14.87 -6.49 24.84
CA TRP A 609 -13.68 -5.66 25.02
C TRP A 609 -14.02 -4.26 25.54
N GLU A 610 -15.13 -3.68 25.07
CA GLU A 610 -15.65 -2.42 25.62
C GLU A 610 -16.03 -2.57 27.11
N GLU A 611 -16.75 -3.64 27.46
CA GLU A 611 -17.13 -3.93 28.84
C GLU A 611 -15.90 -4.16 29.73
N HIS A 612 -14.89 -4.87 29.23
CA HIS A 612 -13.62 -5.10 29.92
C HIS A 612 -12.88 -3.78 30.20
N LEU A 613 -12.79 -2.91 29.20
CA LEU A 613 -12.19 -1.58 29.35
C LEU A 613 -12.97 -0.73 30.36
N LYS A 614 -14.31 -0.79 30.36
CA LYS A 614 -15.14 -0.08 31.33
C LYS A 614 -14.92 -0.59 32.76
N LYS A 615 -14.94 -1.92 32.97
CA LYS A 615 -14.63 -2.55 34.26
C LYS A 615 -13.23 -2.18 34.76
N ALA A 616 -12.24 -2.10 33.87
CA ALA A 616 -10.89 -1.67 34.22
C ALA A 616 -10.83 -0.20 34.65
N LYS A 617 -11.61 0.70 34.02
CA LYS A 617 -11.70 2.12 34.41
C LYS A 617 -12.38 2.33 35.77
N GLU A 618 -13.35 1.48 36.12
CA GLU A 618 -14.08 1.54 37.40
C GLU A 618 -13.31 0.90 38.57
N ASN A 619 -12.31 0.06 38.28
CA ASN A 619 -11.55 -0.67 39.30
C ASN A 619 -10.47 0.22 39.94
N ASN A 620 -10.58 0.41 41.26
CA ASN A 620 -9.64 1.23 42.04
C ASN A 620 -8.21 0.69 42.10
N ASP A 621 -7.96 -0.58 41.79
CA ASP A 621 -6.62 -1.19 41.80
C ASP A 621 -6.00 -1.29 40.39
N VAL A 622 -6.67 -0.74 39.38
CA VAL A 622 -6.25 -0.72 37.98
C VAL A 622 -6.10 0.72 37.50
N ARG A 623 -5.15 0.96 36.59
CA ARG A 623 -4.94 2.24 35.92
C ARG A 623 -5.00 2.03 34.42
N VAL A 624 -5.97 2.66 33.78
CA VAL A 624 -6.07 2.74 32.31
C VAL A 624 -5.37 3.99 31.83
N GLN A 625 -4.48 3.86 30.86
CA GLN A 625 -3.72 4.95 30.26
C GLN A 625 -4.03 5.04 28.78
N GLN A 626 -4.61 6.18 28.39
CA GLN A 626 -4.90 6.49 27.00
C GLN A 626 -3.64 7.04 26.30
N ARG A 627 -3.36 6.56 25.10
CA ARG A 627 -2.21 6.96 24.27
C ARG A 627 -2.66 7.26 22.85
N HIS A 628 -2.03 8.27 22.24
CA HIS A 628 -2.22 8.55 20.83
C HIS A 628 -1.29 7.68 19.99
N VAL A 629 -1.79 7.18 18.87
CA VAL A 629 -0.99 6.47 17.87
C VAL A 629 -0.79 7.37 16.64
N LEU A 630 0.18 7.02 15.80
CA LEU A 630 0.45 7.70 14.53
C LEU A 630 -0.72 7.42 13.55
N PRO A 631 -1.54 8.43 13.18
CA PRO A 631 -2.76 8.21 12.40
C PRO A 631 -2.52 7.64 11.00
N GLU A 632 -1.35 7.90 10.41
CA GLU A 632 -0.95 7.39 9.10
C GLU A 632 -0.74 5.87 9.05
N LEU A 633 -0.49 5.23 10.19
CA LEU A 633 -0.20 3.79 10.24
C LEU A 633 -1.46 2.95 10.02
N LEU A 634 -2.60 3.41 10.53
CA LEU A 634 -3.87 2.74 10.34
C LEU A 634 -5.04 3.75 10.40
N PRO A 635 -5.68 4.07 9.25
CA PRO A 635 -6.77 5.01 9.21
C PRO A 635 -7.90 4.64 10.18
N GLY A 636 -8.35 5.62 10.97
CA GLY A 636 -9.43 5.45 11.95
C GLY A 636 -8.96 5.00 13.34
N LEU A 637 -7.71 4.56 13.51
CA LEU A 637 -7.15 4.21 14.82
C LEU A 637 -6.33 5.39 15.34
N GLN A 638 -6.87 6.09 16.34
CA GLN A 638 -6.21 7.28 16.91
C GLN A 638 -5.74 7.06 18.34
N VAL A 639 -6.36 6.11 19.04
CA VAL A 639 -6.21 5.94 20.48
C VAL A 639 -6.08 4.47 20.83
N VAL A 640 -5.16 4.19 21.75
CA VAL A 640 -5.05 2.89 22.42
C VAL A 640 -5.09 3.07 23.94
N HIS A 641 -5.54 2.03 24.64
CA HIS A 641 -5.71 2.01 26.09
C HIS A 641 -4.83 0.91 26.70
N ASP A 642 -3.76 1.32 27.36
CA ASP A 642 -2.93 0.42 28.16
C ASP A 642 -3.55 0.23 29.55
N ILE A 643 -3.80 -1.01 29.94
CA ILE A 643 -4.37 -1.37 31.24
C ILE A 643 -3.27 -1.91 32.14
N LYS A 644 -3.00 -1.20 33.24
CA LYS A 644 -1.98 -1.55 34.23
C LYS A 644 -2.60 -1.93 35.57
N VAL A 645 -2.15 -3.04 36.16
CA VAL A 645 -2.49 -3.42 37.54
C VAL A 645 -1.53 -2.74 38.53
N GLY A 646 -2.10 -2.20 39.62
CA GLY A 646 -1.33 -1.63 40.74
C GLY A 646 -1.21 -0.10 40.75
N LYS A 647 -0.97 0.46 41.94
CA LYS A 647 -0.78 1.91 42.22
C LYS A 647 0.67 2.19 42.63
N PRO A 648 1.18 3.43 42.46
CA PRO A 648 2.47 3.82 43.03
C PRO A 648 2.53 3.49 44.53
N GLY A 649 3.45 2.61 44.92
CA GLY A 649 3.63 2.16 46.31
C GLY A 649 2.84 0.93 46.76
N ARG A 650 2.11 0.24 45.86
CA ARG A 650 1.52 -1.08 46.13
C ARG A 650 1.97 -2.11 45.07
N PRO A 651 2.56 -3.26 45.46
CA PRO A 651 2.90 -4.33 44.52
C PRO A 651 1.66 -4.85 43.78
N ASP A 652 1.83 -5.23 42.51
CA ASP A 652 0.78 -5.83 41.69
C ASP A 652 0.35 -7.21 42.22
N ASP A 653 1.27 -7.97 42.82
CA ASP A 653 1.03 -9.31 43.37
C ASP A 653 -0.15 -9.36 44.35
N ALA A 654 -0.26 -8.38 45.25
CA ALA A 654 -1.34 -8.31 46.24
C ALA A 654 -2.74 -8.16 45.60
N VAL A 655 -2.83 -7.59 44.39
CA VAL A 655 -4.09 -7.46 43.65
C VAL A 655 -4.46 -8.80 43.02
N TYR A 656 -3.49 -9.48 42.40
CA TYR A 656 -3.70 -10.78 41.76
C TYR A 656 -4.06 -11.88 42.75
N LEU A 657 -3.53 -11.86 43.97
CA LEU A 657 -3.92 -12.84 45.01
C LEU A 657 -5.39 -12.70 45.40
N LYS A 658 -5.90 -11.46 45.51
CA LYS A 658 -7.26 -11.17 45.99
C LYS A 658 -8.32 -11.22 44.90
N SER A 659 -7.97 -10.87 43.67
CA SER A 659 -8.94 -10.66 42.60
C SER A 659 -8.85 -11.77 41.54
N GLN A 660 -9.88 -12.62 41.48
CA GLN A 660 -10.05 -13.57 40.39
C GLN A 660 -10.13 -12.84 39.04
N TYR A 661 -10.81 -11.70 38.99
CA TYR A 661 -10.89 -10.89 37.78
C TYR A 661 -9.50 -10.48 37.27
N ALA A 662 -8.60 -10.09 38.17
CA ALA A 662 -7.24 -9.73 37.78
C ALA A 662 -6.49 -10.95 37.20
N ARG A 663 -6.60 -12.12 37.82
CA ARG A 663 -5.92 -13.35 37.35
C ARG A 663 -6.39 -13.80 35.96
N GLU A 664 -7.68 -13.70 35.69
CA GLU A 664 -8.28 -14.15 34.43
C GLU A 664 -8.15 -13.13 33.30
N TRP A 665 -8.33 -11.83 33.62
CA TRP A 665 -8.64 -10.80 32.63
C TRP A 665 -7.60 -9.68 32.52
N LEU A 666 -6.65 -9.57 33.46
CA LEU A 666 -5.65 -8.51 33.48
C LEU A 666 -4.23 -9.07 33.33
N PRO A 667 -3.80 -9.44 32.11
CA PRO A 667 -2.42 -9.88 31.89
C PRO A 667 -1.41 -8.74 32.06
N ARG A 668 -0.13 -9.10 32.18
CA ARG A 668 0.96 -8.12 32.17
C ARG A 668 1.30 -7.81 30.71
N GLY A 669 0.80 -6.68 30.22
CA GLY A 669 0.81 -6.30 28.81
C GLY A 669 -0.59 -6.38 28.23
N ASN A 670 -1.43 -5.38 28.50
CA ASN A 670 -2.83 -5.39 28.09
C ASN A 670 -3.15 -4.07 27.38
N CYS A 671 -3.13 -4.07 26.05
CA CYS A 671 -3.35 -2.90 25.20
C CYS A 671 -4.58 -3.13 24.32
N ILE A 672 -5.57 -2.24 24.44
CA ILE A 672 -6.84 -2.29 23.71
C ILE A 672 -6.92 -1.12 22.74
N ALA A 673 -7.19 -1.40 21.47
CA ALA A 673 -7.49 -0.40 20.46
C ALA A 673 -8.93 0.11 20.58
N GLU A 674 -9.11 1.41 20.33
CA GLU A 674 -10.39 2.03 20.04
C GLU A 674 -10.35 2.52 18.59
N TRP A 675 -11.01 1.80 17.69
CA TRP A 675 -10.93 2.02 16.25
C TRP A 675 -12.26 2.50 15.67
N THR A 676 -12.24 3.63 14.97
CA THR A 676 -13.44 4.23 14.38
C THR A 676 -13.42 4.07 12.86
N THR A 677 -14.42 3.39 12.31
CA THR A 677 -14.61 3.24 10.86
C THR A 677 -16.10 3.21 10.51
N ASN A 678 -16.49 3.82 9.38
CA ASN A 678 -17.88 3.85 8.91
C ASN A 678 -18.91 4.25 10.00
N ASP A 679 -18.59 5.26 10.81
CA ASP A 679 -19.38 5.73 11.96
C ASP A 679 -19.66 4.70 13.07
N LYS A 680 -18.94 3.56 13.06
CA LYS A 680 -18.92 2.56 14.15
C LYS A 680 -17.58 2.59 14.89
N ILE A 681 -17.61 2.29 16.18
CA ILE A 681 -16.42 2.15 17.04
C ILE A 681 -16.27 0.68 17.41
N TYR A 682 -15.08 0.13 17.18
CA TYR A 682 -14.69 -1.21 17.57
C TYR A 682 -13.63 -1.17 18.68
N PHE A 683 -13.80 -2.02 19.69
CA PHE A 683 -12.81 -2.25 20.75
C PHE A 683 -12.22 -3.64 20.58
N PHE A 684 -10.89 -3.74 20.53
CA PHE A 684 -10.22 -5.03 20.34
C PHE A 684 -8.79 -5.02 20.88
N PRO A 685 -8.21 -6.18 21.21
CA PRO A 685 -6.87 -6.25 21.76
C PRO A 685 -5.84 -6.04 20.66
N LEU A 686 -4.85 -5.18 20.94
CA LEU A 686 -3.62 -5.09 20.17
C LEU A 686 -2.51 -5.93 20.78
N VAL A 687 -2.46 -5.98 22.12
CA VAL A 687 -1.50 -6.77 22.87
C VAL A 687 -2.21 -7.38 24.06
N ARG A 688 -2.03 -8.69 24.24
CA ARG A 688 -2.47 -9.42 25.43
C ARG A 688 -1.35 -10.38 25.81
N GLY A 689 -0.48 -9.95 26.72
CA GLY A 689 0.61 -10.77 27.25
C GLY A 689 0.12 -11.91 28.15
N TYR A 690 1.06 -12.59 28.80
CA TYR A 690 0.75 -13.69 29.71
C TYR A 690 -0.05 -13.24 30.94
N ARG A 691 -0.98 -14.10 31.36
CA ARG A 691 -1.65 -13.96 32.66
C ARG A 691 -0.62 -13.94 33.79
N LYS A 692 -0.94 -13.31 34.91
CA LYS A 692 -0.10 -13.43 36.10
C LYS A 692 -0.19 -14.87 36.62
N PHE A 693 0.96 -15.50 36.83
CA PHE A 693 1.09 -16.83 37.42
C PHE A 693 1.92 -16.76 38.71
N THR A 694 1.87 -17.84 39.50
CA THR A 694 2.45 -17.92 40.85
C THR A 694 3.95 -18.11 40.82
N GLY A 695 4.58 -17.72 41.91
CA GLY A 695 5.86 -18.23 42.37
C GLY A 695 6.21 -17.61 43.72
N GLN A 696 7.13 -18.24 44.46
CA GLN A 696 7.68 -17.70 45.72
C GLN A 696 7.91 -16.19 45.57
N GLU A 697 7.25 -15.43 46.43
CA GLU A 697 7.18 -13.97 46.31
C GLU A 697 8.58 -13.36 46.45
N ASP A 698 8.91 -12.40 45.58
CA ASP A 698 10.19 -11.67 45.59
C ASP A 698 10.53 -11.06 46.96
N ASP A 699 9.49 -10.76 47.75
CA ASP A 699 9.60 -10.00 48.97
C ASP A 699 9.24 -10.77 50.26
N GLY A 700 8.75 -12.01 50.19
CA GLY A 700 8.38 -12.77 51.40
C GLY A 700 7.46 -12.02 52.36
N GLU A 701 6.70 -11.03 51.87
CA GLU A 701 5.64 -10.35 52.62
C GLU A 701 4.31 -11.10 52.46
N LEU A 702 4.36 -12.43 52.56
CA LEU A 702 3.26 -13.15 53.20
C LEU A 702 3.20 -12.65 54.65
N LYS A 703 2.48 -11.54 54.85
CA LYS A 703 1.82 -11.31 56.13
C LYS A 703 1.18 -12.63 56.48
N LYS A 704 1.49 -13.17 57.66
CA LYS A 704 0.81 -14.29 58.31
C LYS A 704 -0.66 -14.35 57.87
N HIS A 705 -0.94 -15.06 56.79
CA HIS A 705 -2.27 -15.27 56.26
C HIS A 705 -2.57 -16.73 56.55
N THR A 706 -3.78 -16.96 57.03
CA THR A 706 -4.27 -18.19 57.64
C THR A 706 -4.51 -19.34 56.65
N GLU A 707 -4.12 -19.17 55.38
CA GLU A 707 -4.34 -20.12 54.27
C GLU A 707 -3.05 -20.91 54.00
N THR A 708 -3.17 -22.14 53.51
CA THR A 708 -2.02 -23.02 53.20
C THR A 708 -1.41 -22.66 51.83
N GLU A 709 -0.10 -22.87 51.64
CA GLU A 709 0.60 -22.54 50.37
C GLU A 709 -0.02 -23.26 49.15
N GLU A 710 -0.54 -24.47 49.35
CA GLU A 710 -1.26 -25.24 48.32
C GLU A 710 -2.57 -24.57 47.88
N GLU A 711 -3.33 -23.98 48.82
CA GLU A 711 -4.56 -23.26 48.51
C GLU A 711 -4.28 -22.00 47.67
N GLU A 712 -3.19 -21.28 47.95
CA GLU A 712 -2.79 -20.13 47.14
C GLU A 712 -2.30 -20.52 45.76
N LEU A 713 -1.53 -21.62 45.66
CA LEU A 713 -1.06 -22.16 44.39
C LEU A 713 -2.23 -22.58 43.49
N SER A 714 -3.25 -23.22 44.08
CA SER A 714 -4.44 -23.71 43.35
C SER A 714 -5.21 -22.58 42.63
N LYS A 715 -5.13 -21.34 43.10
CA LYS A 715 -5.82 -20.17 42.50
C LYS A 715 -5.31 -19.80 41.09
N PHE A 716 -4.17 -20.37 40.68
CA PHE A 716 -3.51 -20.11 39.40
C PHE A 716 -3.39 -21.35 38.52
N PHE A 717 -4.00 -22.46 38.96
CA PHE A 717 -4.13 -23.68 38.19
C PHE A 717 -5.58 -23.82 37.71
N THR A 718 -5.78 -24.36 36.51
CA THR A 718 -7.11 -24.69 35.98
C THR A 718 -7.57 -26.09 36.42
N LYS A 719 -6.62 -26.98 36.72
CA LYS A 719 -6.84 -28.32 37.28
C LYS A 719 -5.85 -28.56 38.44
N PRO A 720 -6.16 -29.41 39.43
CA PRO A 720 -5.22 -29.74 40.51
C PRO A 720 -3.86 -30.17 39.96
N GLN A 721 -2.76 -29.72 40.58
CA GLN A 721 -1.39 -30.07 40.16
C GLN A 721 -1.15 -31.58 40.11
N THR A 722 -1.85 -32.36 40.95
CA THR A 722 -1.82 -33.83 40.94
C THR A 722 -2.30 -34.48 39.64
N GLN A 723 -2.95 -33.72 38.75
CA GLN A 723 -3.34 -34.17 37.40
C GLN A 723 -2.26 -33.87 36.35
N SER A 724 -1.09 -33.36 36.75
CA SER A 724 0.01 -33.11 35.82
C SER A 724 0.60 -34.44 35.35
N LYS A 725 0.72 -34.60 34.05
CA LYS A 725 1.45 -35.70 33.40
C LYS A 725 2.84 -35.27 32.95
N TRP A 726 3.01 -34.02 32.56
CA TRP A 726 4.26 -33.47 32.04
C TRP A 726 4.62 -32.16 32.74
N VAL A 727 5.91 -31.86 32.77
CA VAL A 727 6.43 -30.53 33.13
C VAL A 727 7.38 -30.05 32.05
N ILE A 728 7.12 -28.85 31.55
CA ILE A 728 8.07 -28.09 30.72
C ILE A 728 8.79 -27.11 31.63
N SER A 729 10.10 -27.23 31.75
CA SER A 729 10.93 -26.35 32.58
C SER A 729 11.72 -25.41 31.68
N THR A 730 11.67 -24.10 31.93
CA THR A 730 12.41 -23.09 31.17
C THR A 730 13.33 -22.25 32.06
N THR A 731 14.40 -21.71 31.48
CA THR A 731 15.22 -20.70 32.17
C THR A 731 14.45 -19.41 32.35
N LYS A 732 14.61 -18.79 33.52
CA LYS A 732 14.10 -17.44 33.76
C LYS A 732 15.21 -16.43 33.52
N GLU A 733 15.08 -15.68 32.44
CA GLU A 733 16.05 -14.64 32.04
C GLU A 733 15.88 -13.37 32.89
N ASN A 734 16.99 -12.69 33.21
CA ASN A 734 16.98 -11.44 33.98
C ASN A 734 16.82 -10.22 33.05
N GLY A 735 15.64 -10.05 32.44
CA GLY A 735 15.34 -8.98 31.49
C GLY A 735 14.18 -8.08 31.90
N GLU A 736 13.84 -7.15 31.00
CA GLU A 736 12.60 -6.39 31.02
C GLU A 736 11.57 -7.01 30.07
N ALA A 737 10.34 -7.22 30.56
CA ALA A 737 9.27 -7.82 29.77
C ALA A 737 8.88 -6.94 28.57
N GLY A 738 8.99 -7.51 27.36
CA GLY A 738 8.65 -6.91 26.08
C GLY A 738 7.60 -7.71 25.30
N HIS A 739 6.84 -7.03 24.45
CA HIS A 739 5.78 -7.64 23.64
C HIS A 739 5.88 -7.23 22.17
N LEU A 740 5.45 -8.15 21.29
CA LEU A 740 5.24 -7.92 19.87
C LEU A 740 3.92 -8.53 19.41
N ALA A 741 3.12 -7.73 18.74
CA ALA A 741 1.99 -8.18 17.93
C ALA A 741 2.07 -7.54 16.54
N VAL A 742 1.47 -8.19 15.55
CA VAL A 742 1.51 -7.75 14.15
C VAL A 742 0.08 -7.57 13.64
N LEU A 743 -0.15 -6.42 13.02
CA LEU A 743 -1.34 -6.13 12.22
C LEU A 743 -0.94 -6.14 10.75
N LYS A 744 -1.86 -6.54 9.87
CA LYS A 744 -1.66 -6.47 8.42
C LYS A 744 -2.69 -5.54 7.80
N ARG A 745 -2.22 -4.52 7.10
CA ARG A 745 -3.05 -3.55 6.37
C ARG A 745 -3.59 -4.18 5.10
N SER A 746 -4.63 -3.57 4.55
CA SER A 746 -5.28 -4.01 3.32
C SER A 746 -4.41 -3.96 2.07
N ASP A 747 -3.34 -3.16 2.08
CA ASP A 747 -2.30 -3.09 1.05
C ASP A 747 -1.21 -4.17 1.20
N GLY A 748 -1.28 -4.98 2.26
CA GLY A 748 -0.33 -6.06 2.53
C GLY A 748 0.79 -5.68 3.50
N GLU A 749 0.94 -4.40 3.85
CA GLU A 749 1.98 -3.92 4.76
C GLU A 749 1.72 -4.34 6.20
N PHE A 750 2.80 -4.64 6.94
CA PHE A 750 2.73 -4.97 8.36
C PHE A 750 2.87 -3.73 9.22
N VAL A 751 2.14 -3.70 10.34
CA VAL A 751 2.28 -2.71 11.41
C VAL A 751 2.52 -3.43 12.72
N PHE A 752 3.53 -2.98 13.45
CA PHE A 752 3.99 -3.62 14.69
C PHE A 752 3.44 -2.89 15.90
N VAL A 753 2.92 -3.65 16.86
CA VAL A 753 2.58 -3.15 18.19
C VAL A 753 3.60 -3.71 19.17
N LEU A 754 4.39 -2.81 19.74
CA LEU A 754 5.59 -3.13 20.51
C LEU A 754 5.57 -2.39 21.84
N GLY A 755 6.20 -2.95 22.87
CA GLY A 755 6.40 -2.21 24.11
C GLY A 755 6.71 -3.07 25.31
N SER A 756 6.51 -2.48 26.49
CA SER A 756 6.78 -3.10 27.79
C SER A 756 5.52 -3.68 28.42
N LYS A 757 5.64 -4.35 29.57
CA LYS A 757 4.49 -4.81 30.38
C LYS A 757 3.41 -3.77 30.72
N ASN A 758 3.70 -2.47 30.61
CA ASN A 758 2.76 -1.41 31.01
C ASN A 758 2.40 -0.44 29.89
N THR A 759 3.13 -0.43 28.78
CA THR A 759 3.03 0.65 27.80
C THR A 759 3.48 0.16 26.44
N HIS A 760 2.63 0.37 25.42
CA HIS A 760 2.86 -0.04 24.05
C HIS A 760 2.69 1.11 23.06
N LEU A 761 3.33 0.98 21.92
CA LEU A 761 3.31 1.91 20.80
C LEU A 761 3.19 1.13 19.48
N MET A 762 2.70 1.81 18.45
CA MET A 762 2.43 1.22 17.13
C MET A 762 3.34 1.89 16.11
N VAL A 763 4.08 1.09 15.33
CA VAL A 763 5.18 1.53 14.45
C VAL A 763 5.33 0.62 13.24
N GLN A 764 5.93 1.13 12.16
CA GLN A 764 6.43 0.34 11.04
C GLN A 764 7.96 0.38 10.97
N THR A 765 8.59 1.49 11.35
CA THR A 765 10.04 1.65 11.34
C THR A 765 10.59 2.06 12.71
N VAL A 766 11.93 2.08 12.85
CA VAL A 766 12.59 2.52 14.10
C VAL A 766 12.38 4.02 14.33
N GLU A 767 12.33 4.81 13.26
CA GLU A 767 12.10 6.26 13.31
C GLU A 767 10.70 6.58 13.87
N ASP A 768 9.72 5.73 13.60
CA ASP A 768 8.35 5.88 14.11
C ASP A 768 8.29 5.86 15.64
N ILE A 769 9.24 5.20 16.31
CA ILE A 769 9.32 5.18 17.78
C ILE A 769 9.56 6.60 18.30
N GLU A 770 10.49 7.34 17.71
CA GLU A 770 10.76 8.73 18.09
C GLU A 770 9.60 9.64 17.70
N ARG A 771 9.00 9.45 16.51
CA ARG A 771 7.79 10.21 16.11
C ARG A 771 6.62 10.00 17.09
N ALA A 772 6.41 8.77 17.55
CA ALA A 772 5.39 8.45 18.54
C ALA A 772 5.66 9.13 19.89
N ARG A 773 6.93 9.20 20.31
CA ARG A 773 7.38 9.93 21.52
C ARG A 773 7.12 11.43 21.39
N GLU A 774 7.53 12.03 20.28
CA GLU A 774 7.35 13.47 20.01
C GLU A 774 5.88 13.86 20.00
N THR A 775 5.03 13.07 19.33
CA THR A 775 3.57 13.29 19.26
C THR A 775 2.95 13.35 20.64
N GLN A 776 3.37 12.46 21.54
CA GLN A 776 2.83 12.34 22.88
C GLN A 776 3.38 13.40 23.85
N VAL A 777 4.62 13.86 23.65
CA VAL A 777 5.21 15.00 24.38
C VAL A 777 4.53 16.31 23.96
N ALA A 778 4.30 16.51 22.67
CA ALA A 778 3.62 17.69 22.11
C ALA A 778 2.18 17.84 22.64
N ALA A 779 1.51 16.73 22.98
CA ALA A 779 0.19 16.71 23.63
C ALA A 779 0.20 17.16 25.12
N GLY A 780 1.33 17.64 25.64
CA GLY A 780 1.41 18.35 26.93
C GLY A 780 1.77 17.50 28.15
N GLY A 781 2.47 16.37 27.97
CA GLY A 781 2.85 15.44 29.06
C GLY A 781 4.33 15.04 29.09
N ASN A 782 4.73 14.34 30.17
CA ASN A 782 6.01 13.61 30.22
C ASN A 782 5.98 12.47 29.20
N ASP A 783 7.12 12.18 28.57
CA ASP A 783 7.29 11.04 27.65
C ASP A 783 6.89 9.72 28.34
N PRO A 784 5.76 9.12 27.96
CA PRO A 784 5.31 7.88 28.58
C PRO A 784 5.97 6.64 28.02
N PHE A 785 6.59 6.75 26.84
CA PHE A 785 7.29 5.66 26.19
C PHE A 785 8.74 5.57 26.63
N PHE A 786 9.22 6.45 27.53
CA PHE A 786 10.60 6.48 28.02
C PHE A 786 11.16 5.08 28.38
N SER A 787 10.38 4.25 29.08
CA SER A 787 10.78 2.88 29.43
C SER A 787 10.44 1.82 28.38
N ALA A 788 9.48 2.10 27.49
CA ALA A 788 9.02 1.16 26.47
C ALA A 788 9.78 1.29 25.14
N ALA A 789 10.33 2.47 24.83
CA ALA A 789 11.01 2.76 23.58
C ALA A 789 12.30 1.93 23.42
N PRO A 790 13.19 1.77 24.43
CA PRO A 790 14.36 0.89 24.28
C PRO A 790 13.98 -0.57 24.00
N ILE A 791 12.94 -1.07 24.68
CA ILE A 791 12.39 -2.42 24.51
C ILE A 791 11.83 -2.59 23.09
N ALA A 792 11.03 -1.62 22.62
CA ALA A 792 10.47 -1.62 21.27
C ALA A 792 11.58 -1.58 20.21
N THR A 793 12.61 -0.74 20.40
CA THR A 793 13.76 -0.65 19.51
C THR A 793 14.53 -1.97 19.44
N ALA A 794 14.78 -2.64 20.57
CA ALA A 794 15.47 -3.92 20.61
C ALA A 794 14.70 -5.01 19.84
N ILE A 795 13.38 -5.11 20.06
CA ILE A 795 12.53 -6.08 19.35
C ILE A 795 12.45 -5.76 17.85
N LEU A 796 12.30 -4.48 17.49
CA LEU A 796 12.19 -4.06 16.09
C LEU A 796 13.51 -4.29 15.34
N ARG A 797 14.66 -4.01 15.95
CA ARG A 797 15.98 -4.33 15.38
C ARG A 797 16.16 -5.83 15.19
N MET A 798 15.78 -6.65 16.18
CA MET A 798 15.78 -8.10 16.03
C MET A 798 14.92 -8.55 14.84
N LEU A 799 13.71 -7.99 14.70
CA LEU A 799 12.80 -8.30 13.60
C LEU A 799 13.37 -7.94 12.22
N PHE A 800 13.99 -6.75 12.11
CA PHE A 800 14.59 -6.28 10.85
C PHE A 800 15.95 -6.92 10.53
N ALA A 801 16.61 -7.53 11.51
CA ALA A 801 17.82 -8.32 11.30
C ALA A 801 17.56 -9.71 10.69
N LEU A 802 16.31 -10.19 10.71
CA LEU A 802 15.92 -11.44 10.07
C LEU A 802 15.98 -11.33 8.54
N GLU A 803 16.31 -12.43 7.86
CA GLU A 803 16.14 -12.57 6.41
C GLU A 803 14.69 -12.24 6.01
N LEU A 804 14.50 -11.62 4.85
CA LEU A 804 13.20 -11.11 4.40
C LEU A 804 12.10 -12.19 4.43
N GLU A 805 12.40 -13.41 3.97
CA GLU A 805 11.47 -14.54 3.97
C GLU A 805 11.06 -14.94 5.39
N LYS A 806 12.04 -15.11 6.30
CA LYS A 806 11.80 -15.45 7.71
C LYS A 806 11.02 -14.37 8.45
N ARG A 807 11.34 -13.10 8.18
CA ARG A 807 10.60 -11.95 8.72
C ARG A 807 9.15 -11.98 8.27
N ASN A 808 8.90 -12.16 6.98
CA ASN A 808 7.55 -12.26 6.44
C ASN A 808 6.79 -13.45 7.03
N LEU A 809 7.45 -14.60 7.18
CA LEU A 809 6.86 -15.79 7.79
C LEU A 809 6.44 -15.56 9.26
N LEU A 810 7.28 -14.89 10.04
CA LEU A 810 6.94 -14.49 11.41
C LEU A 810 5.76 -13.51 11.45
N CYS A 811 5.77 -12.49 10.60
CA CYS A 811 4.71 -11.49 10.53
C CYS A 811 3.38 -12.11 10.12
N GLU A 812 3.38 -12.99 9.11
CA GLU A 812 2.21 -13.77 8.71
C GLU A 812 1.72 -14.67 9.83
N PHE A 813 2.63 -15.37 10.53
CA PHE A 813 2.28 -16.23 11.65
C PHE A 813 1.58 -15.45 12.76
N LEU A 814 2.15 -14.32 13.20
CA LEU A 814 1.60 -13.49 14.28
C LEU A 814 0.27 -12.83 13.88
N TRP A 815 0.15 -12.40 12.62
CA TRP A 815 -1.08 -11.84 12.06
C TRP A 815 -2.21 -12.88 12.01
N GLN A 816 -1.97 -14.03 11.38
CA GLN A 816 -2.99 -15.05 11.15
C GLN A 816 -3.44 -15.70 12.46
N THR A 817 -2.52 -15.95 13.39
CA THR A 817 -2.84 -16.56 14.70
C THR A 817 -3.38 -15.55 15.73
N ARG A 818 -3.29 -14.24 15.45
CA ARG A 818 -3.66 -13.15 16.38
C ARG A 818 -3.07 -13.37 17.78
N THR A 819 -1.77 -13.60 17.83
CA THR A 819 -1.04 -13.82 19.08
C THR A 819 -0.12 -12.67 19.46
N THR A 820 0.12 -12.51 20.75
CA THR A 820 1.16 -11.63 21.30
C THR A 820 2.41 -12.45 21.62
N ALA A 821 3.52 -12.15 20.98
CA ALA A 821 4.84 -12.70 21.30
C ALA A 821 5.40 -11.98 22.53
N SER A 822 5.89 -12.73 23.51
CA SER A 822 6.42 -12.21 24.76
C SER A 822 7.92 -12.52 24.89
N PHE A 823 8.68 -11.50 25.29
CA PHE A 823 10.14 -11.51 25.38
C PHE A 823 10.61 -11.03 26.75
N GLU A 824 11.72 -11.58 27.23
CA GLU A 824 12.56 -10.94 28.22
C GLU A 824 13.69 -10.23 27.48
N VAL A 825 13.71 -8.89 27.52
CA VAL A 825 14.75 -8.09 26.86
C VAL A 825 15.89 -7.89 27.83
N LEU A 826 17.03 -8.53 27.54
CA LEU A 826 18.26 -8.42 28.32
C LEU A 826 18.94 -7.10 27.98
N CYS A 827 19.05 -6.18 28.95
CA CYS A 827 19.60 -4.84 28.74
C CYS A 827 20.97 -4.68 29.42
N PRO A 828 22.11 -4.72 28.70
CA PRO A 828 23.44 -4.52 29.31
C PRO A 828 23.59 -3.15 30.00
N SER A 829 22.83 -2.16 29.55
CA SER A 829 22.79 -0.81 30.14
C SER A 829 21.88 -0.69 31.37
N HIS A 830 21.06 -1.72 31.66
CA HIS A 830 20.14 -1.76 32.80
C HIS A 830 20.02 -3.18 33.36
N GLN A 831 20.88 -3.54 34.32
CA GLN A 831 21.01 -4.88 34.89
C GLN A 831 20.56 -4.91 36.35
N HIS A 832 19.71 -5.87 36.71
CA HIS A 832 19.16 -5.96 38.06
C HIS A 832 20.04 -6.79 38.99
N VAL A 833 20.37 -8.03 38.61
CA VAL A 833 21.14 -8.96 39.48
C VAL A 833 22.12 -9.81 38.69
N GLN A 834 21.73 -10.32 37.53
CA GLN A 834 22.59 -11.15 36.71
C GLN A 834 23.51 -10.28 35.85
N LEU A 835 24.78 -10.66 35.77
CA LEU A 835 25.76 -9.95 34.96
C LEU A 835 25.58 -10.31 33.48
N LEU A 836 25.49 -9.29 32.63
CA LEU A 836 25.28 -9.39 31.18
C LEU A 836 26.49 -8.90 30.38
N ASP A 837 27.71 -9.07 30.90
CA ASP A 837 28.95 -8.57 30.27
C ASP A 837 29.33 -9.31 28.96
N TYR A 838 28.67 -10.43 28.67
CA TYR A 838 28.77 -11.16 27.40
C TYR A 838 27.89 -10.57 26.28
N LEU A 839 27.07 -9.56 26.57
CA LEU A 839 26.19 -8.89 25.60
C LEU A 839 26.64 -7.45 25.37
N THR A 840 26.68 -7.05 24.09
CA THR A 840 27.02 -5.67 23.68
C THR A 840 25.79 -4.80 23.43
N GLU A 841 24.62 -5.41 23.23
CA GLU A 841 23.38 -4.73 22.87
C GLU A 841 22.16 -5.36 23.54
N ASP A 842 21.07 -4.60 23.61
CA ASP A 842 19.80 -5.06 24.18
C ASP A 842 19.27 -6.25 23.37
N THR A 843 19.10 -7.40 24.01
CA THR A 843 18.83 -8.68 23.33
C THR A 843 17.49 -9.26 23.77
N PRO A 844 16.47 -9.30 22.89
CA PRO A 844 15.20 -9.96 23.18
C PRO A 844 15.36 -11.49 23.24
N VAL A 845 14.82 -12.11 24.30
CA VAL A 845 14.74 -13.57 24.46
C VAL A 845 13.29 -14.00 24.53
N PHE A 846 12.82 -14.73 23.52
CA PHE A 846 11.44 -15.18 23.43
C PHE A 846 11.12 -16.26 24.47
N TYR A 847 10.01 -16.11 25.20
CA TYR A 847 9.57 -17.10 26.20
C TYR A 847 8.14 -17.63 26.01
N GLY A 848 7.34 -17.05 25.13
CA GLY A 848 6.02 -17.60 24.82
C GLY A 848 5.09 -16.69 24.01
N LEU A 849 3.98 -17.26 23.55
CA LEU A 849 2.88 -16.55 22.89
C LEU A 849 1.58 -16.69 23.69
N SER A 850 0.73 -15.67 23.60
CA SER A 850 -0.59 -15.64 24.20
C SER A 850 -1.66 -15.24 23.18
N LEU A 851 -2.83 -15.91 23.25
CA LEU A 851 -3.96 -15.66 22.35
C LEU A 851 -4.62 -14.32 22.70
N MET A 852 -4.96 -13.51 21.71
CA MET A 852 -5.62 -12.22 21.91
C MET A 852 -7.15 -12.34 21.95
N THR A 853 -7.68 -13.10 22.92
CA THR A 853 -9.14 -13.28 23.11
C THR A 853 -9.53 -13.24 24.58
N LEU A 854 -10.72 -12.72 24.88
CA LEU A 854 -11.35 -12.87 26.18
C LEU A 854 -11.90 -14.30 26.37
N SER A 855 -12.35 -14.96 25.31
CA SER A 855 -12.93 -16.30 25.42
C SER A 855 -11.83 -17.34 25.64
N SER A 856 -11.88 -18.09 26.74
CA SER A 856 -10.90 -19.15 26.99
C SER A 856 -11.09 -20.30 26.01
N LEU A 857 -10.05 -20.63 25.24
CA LEU A 857 -9.99 -21.85 24.44
C LEU A 857 -9.70 -23.04 25.35
N GLU A 858 -10.47 -24.11 25.20
CA GLU A 858 -10.29 -25.34 25.99
C GLU A 858 -8.86 -25.88 25.84
N GLY A 859 -8.20 -26.13 26.97
CA GLY A 859 -6.81 -26.59 27.04
C GLY A 859 -5.73 -25.52 26.78
N ALA A 860 -6.12 -24.28 26.46
CA ALA A 860 -5.20 -23.13 26.30
C ALA A 860 -5.65 -21.92 27.14
N GLU A 861 -6.34 -22.17 28.26
CA GLU A 861 -6.88 -21.13 29.13
C GLU A 861 -5.78 -20.30 29.80
N ILE A 862 -4.64 -20.94 30.10
CA ILE A 862 -3.43 -20.28 30.63
C ILE A 862 -2.57 -19.80 29.46
N CYS A 863 -2.10 -20.72 28.62
CA CYS A 863 -1.37 -20.46 27.40
C CYS A 863 -1.44 -21.65 26.43
N VAL A 864 -1.09 -21.39 25.18
CA VAL A 864 -0.85 -22.43 24.17
C VAL A 864 0.39 -23.22 24.57
N ASN A 865 0.39 -24.53 24.36
CA ASN A 865 1.56 -25.37 24.58
C ASN A 865 2.77 -24.81 23.78
N PRO A 866 3.86 -24.41 24.45
CA PRO A 866 4.84 -23.52 23.84
C PRO A 866 5.92 -24.23 23.03
N VAL A 867 5.96 -25.56 23.00
CA VAL A 867 7.07 -26.32 22.39
C VAL A 867 7.20 -26.04 20.90
N LEU A 868 6.09 -26.08 20.14
CA LEU A 868 6.10 -25.71 18.72
C LEU A 868 6.62 -24.29 18.50
N LEU A 869 6.25 -23.39 19.39
CA LEU A 869 6.57 -21.97 19.29
C LEU A 869 8.06 -21.72 19.55
N TYR A 870 8.67 -22.44 20.51
CA TYR A 870 10.11 -22.38 20.73
C TYR A 870 10.88 -22.86 19.50
N GLU A 871 10.49 -24.00 18.91
CA GLU A 871 11.14 -24.50 17.69
C GLU A 871 10.92 -23.58 16.50
N PHE A 872 9.72 -23.01 16.34
CA PHE A 872 9.40 -22.04 15.29
C PHE A 872 10.30 -20.79 15.38
N MET A 873 10.38 -20.17 16.56
CA MET A 873 11.19 -18.96 16.75
C MET A 873 12.69 -19.25 16.55
N ARG A 874 13.19 -20.42 16.99
CA ARG A 874 14.59 -20.85 16.77
C ARG A 874 14.90 -21.07 15.29
N ALA A 875 14.00 -21.72 14.54
CA ALA A 875 14.17 -21.95 13.11
C ALA A 875 14.22 -20.65 12.29
N LEU A 876 13.54 -19.61 12.78
CA LEU A 876 13.64 -18.26 12.22
C LEU A 876 14.93 -17.52 12.58
N GLY A 877 15.77 -18.07 13.48
CA GLY A 877 17.02 -17.46 13.92
C GLY A 877 16.90 -16.56 15.16
N MET A 878 15.78 -16.62 15.88
CA MET A 878 15.60 -15.84 17.12
C MET A 878 16.05 -16.62 18.36
N ARG A 879 16.53 -15.87 19.36
CA ARG A 879 16.89 -16.43 20.67
C ARG A 879 15.63 -16.72 21.48
N THR A 880 15.54 -17.93 22.02
CA THR A 880 14.46 -18.34 22.92
C THR A 880 15.03 -18.76 24.27
N VAL A 881 14.17 -18.84 25.28
CA VAL A 881 14.50 -19.58 26.51
C VAL A 881 14.88 -21.02 26.17
N THR A 882 15.74 -21.59 27.00
CA THR A 882 16.00 -23.03 26.97
C THR A 882 14.84 -23.75 27.63
N TYR A 883 14.50 -24.95 27.17
CA TYR A 883 13.42 -25.73 27.74
C TYR A 883 13.76 -27.23 27.78
N ASP A 884 13.24 -27.91 28.79
CA ASP A 884 13.28 -29.36 28.94
C ASP A 884 11.87 -29.91 29.20
N ILE A 885 11.57 -31.07 28.62
CA ILE A 885 10.29 -31.76 28.79
C ILE A 885 10.52 -33.03 29.59
N VAL A 886 9.86 -33.15 30.75
CA VAL A 886 9.95 -34.33 31.61
C VAL A 886 8.57 -34.81 32.00
N GLU A 887 8.43 -36.11 32.22
CA GLU A 887 7.22 -36.68 32.82
C GLU A 887 7.15 -36.23 34.28
N PHE A 888 5.96 -35.83 34.73
CA PHE A 888 5.76 -35.33 36.08
C PHE A 888 5.75 -36.47 37.09
N ASN A 889 6.59 -36.32 38.12
CA ASN A 889 6.60 -37.17 39.30
C ASN A 889 6.98 -36.30 40.49
N ASP A 890 6.11 -36.24 41.50
CA ASP A 890 6.22 -35.34 42.65
C ASP A 890 7.61 -35.36 43.30
N ASP A 891 8.14 -36.54 43.63
CA ASP A 891 9.44 -36.69 44.29
C ASP A 891 10.60 -36.19 43.42
N THR A 892 10.59 -36.55 42.14
CA THR A 892 11.65 -36.13 41.20
C THR A 892 11.58 -34.64 40.87
N PHE A 893 10.37 -34.08 40.85
CA PHE A 893 10.13 -32.66 40.60
C PHE A 893 10.60 -31.82 41.78
N GLU A 894 10.26 -32.20 43.02
CA GLU A 894 10.77 -31.53 44.22
C GLU A 894 12.30 -31.55 44.28
N ALA A 895 12.92 -32.70 43.95
CA ALA A 895 14.39 -32.77 43.85
C ALA A 895 14.96 -31.87 42.74
N ALA A 896 14.29 -31.73 41.60
CA ALA A 896 14.69 -30.83 40.53
C ALA A 896 14.51 -29.35 40.90
N LEU A 897 13.42 -29.02 41.59
CA LEU A 897 13.12 -27.69 42.12
C LEU A 897 14.19 -27.26 43.13
N GLU A 898 14.56 -28.12 44.07
CA GLU A 898 15.63 -27.88 45.04
C GLU A 898 16.99 -27.64 44.37
N ARG A 899 17.33 -28.43 43.34
CA ARG A 899 18.55 -28.17 42.54
C ARG A 899 18.50 -26.80 41.87
N SER A 900 17.36 -26.42 41.32
CA SER A 900 17.21 -25.15 40.63
C SER A 900 17.20 -23.95 41.59
N LYS A 901 16.71 -24.10 42.83
CA LYS A 901 16.89 -23.11 43.91
C LYS A 901 18.36 -22.86 44.25
N ARG A 902 19.24 -23.85 44.07
CA ARG A 902 20.70 -23.74 44.26
C ARG A 902 21.47 -23.26 43.03
N ALA A 903 20.78 -22.85 41.96
CA ALA A 903 21.43 -22.29 40.78
C ALA A 903 22.19 -21.01 41.13
N TYR A 904 23.41 -20.86 40.61
CA TYR A 904 24.27 -19.70 40.80
C TYR A 904 24.31 -18.89 39.53
N GLN A 905 24.35 -17.55 39.65
CA GLN A 905 24.35 -16.62 38.50
C GLN A 905 23.16 -16.75 37.55
N HIS A 906 22.08 -17.40 37.99
CA HIS A 906 20.83 -17.54 37.25
C HIS A 906 19.66 -17.11 38.14
N GLU A 907 18.67 -16.40 37.58
CA GLU A 907 17.51 -15.94 38.36
C GLU A 907 16.67 -17.09 38.89
N GLY A 908 16.53 -18.17 38.12
CA GLY A 908 15.72 -19.35 38.46
C GLY A 908 15.10 -19.96 37.22
N GLY A 909 13.91 -20.53 37.36
CA GLY A 909 13.19 -21.16 36.25
C GLY A 909 11.68 -20.92 36.31
N VAL A 910 11.03 -21.34 35.22
CA VAL A 910 9.57 -21.38 35.11
C VAL A 910 9.17 -22.79 34.72
N HIS A 911 8.25 -23.37 35.47
CA HIS A 911 7.72 -24.71 35.26
C HIS A 911 6.27 -24.60 34.79
N LEU A 912 5.96 -25.16 33.63
CA LEU A 912 4.62 -25.30 33.11
C LEU A 912 4.17 -26.74 33.34
N PHE A 913 3.07 -26.90 34.06
CA PHE A 913 2.47 -28.20 34.35
C PHE A 913 1.41 -28.50 33.30
N LEU A 914 1.47 -29.71 32.72
CA LEU A 914 0.55 -30.12 31.66
C LEU A 914 -0.12 -31.43 31.99
N ASP A 915 -1.38 -31.58 31.58
CA ASP A 915 -2.17 -32.80 31.75
C ASP A 915 -1.84 -33.88 30.70
N GLU A 916 -2.63 -34.97 30.68
CA GLU A 916 -2.47 -36.08 29.73
C GLU A 916 -2.58 -35.66 28.26
N ASP A 917 -3.37 -34.62 27.97
CA ASP A 917 -3.56 -34.06 26.63
C ASP A 917 -2.48 -33.04 26.26
N ALA A 918 -1.45 -32.89 27.10
CA ALA A 918 -0.40 -31.87 27.00
C ALA A 918 -0.94 -30.44 26.97
N ALA A 919 -2.07 -30.18 27.61
CA ALA A 919 -2.62 -28.84 27.84
C ALA A 919 -2.03 -28.23 29.12
N VAL A 920 -1.70 -26.94 29.11
CA VAL A 920 -1.08 -26.27 30.28
C VAL A 920 -2.15 -25.99 31.33
N ILE A 921 -2.02 -26.64 32.49
CA ILE A 921 -2.96 -26.54 33.61
C ILE A 921 -2.47 -25.64 34.74
N GLY A 922 -1.18 -25.30 34.76
CA GLY A 922 -0.61 -24.40 35.76
C GLY A 922 0.79 -23.95 35.38
N MET A 923 1.22 -22.82 35.95
CA MET A 923 2.58 -22.32 35.79
C MET A 923 3.13 -21.81 37.11
N GLN A 924 4.36 -22.19 37.42
CA GLN A 924 5.05 -21.80 38.65
C GLN A 924 6.45 -21.28 38.30
N LYS A 925 6.78 -20.07 38.76
CA LYS A 925 8.16 -19.58 38.77
C LYS A 925 8.80 -19.88 40.11
N HIS A 926 10.09 -20.13 40.12
CA HIS A 926 10.91 -20.11 41.32
C HIS A 926 12.15 -19.28 41.06
N LYS A 927 12.78 -18.84 42.15
CA LYS A 927 14.01 -18.06 42.10
C LYS A 927 15.11 -18.82 42.81
N SER A 928 16.33 -18.64 42.35
CA SER A 928 17.49 -19.16 43.06
C SER A 928 17.71 -18.39 44.37
N ILE A 929 18.27 -19.07 45.37
CA ILE A 929 18.66 -18.48 46.64
C ILE A 929 19.62 -17.31 46.40
N TRP A 930 20.63 -17.54 45.55
CA TRP A 930 21.58 -16.53 45.12
C TRP A 930 20.87 -15.26 44.63
N TYR A 931 19.92 -15.38 43.70
CA TYR A 931 19.21 -14.23 43.15
C TYR A 931 18.40 -13.47 44.19
N VAL A 932 17.64 -14.19 45.04
CA VAL A 932 16.80 -13.57 46.08
C VAL A 932 17.66 -12.79 47.07
N CYS A 933 18.78 -13.38 47.51
CA CYS A 933 19.73 -12.75 48.43
C CYS A 933 20.38 -11.50 47.82
N LEU A 934 20.93 -11.59 46.60
CA LEU A 934 21.56 -10.44 45.95
C LEU A 934 20.56 -9.32 45.66
N ARG A 935 19.34 -9.65 45.22
CA ARG A 935 18.27 -8.66 45.03
C ARG A 935 17.93 -7.95 46.33
N ALA A 936 17.85 -8.68 47.45
CA ALA A 936 17.60 -8.10 48.76
C ALA A 936 18.72 -7.12 49.16
N ILE A 937 19.99 -7.50 48.95
CA ILE A 937 21.15 -6.62 49.20
C ILE A 937 21.07 -5.36 48.32
N ARG A 938 20.81 -5.52 47.01
CA ARG A 938 20.65 -4.41 46.07
C ARG A 938 19.59 -3.41 46.53
N GLU A 939 18.40 -3.86 46.92
CA GLU A 939 17.33 -2.95 47.35
C GLU A 939 17.69 -2.19 48.63
N LYS A 940 18.44 -2.82 49.54
CA LYS A 940 18.98 -2.13 50.73
C LYS A 940 20.08 -1.14 50.37
N ALA A 941 21.00 -1.50 49.49
CA ALA A 941 22.04 -0.63 48.97
C ALA A 941 21.45 0.60 48.25
N LYS A 942 20.44 0.43 47.38
CA LYS A 942 19.71 1.53 46.74
C LYS A 942 19.09 2.48 47.76
N THR A 943 18.48 1.93 48.81
CA THR A 943 17.88 2.73 49.89
C THR A 943 18.95 3.48 50.68
N PHE A 944 20.09 2.84 50.96
CA PHE A 944 21.24 3.45 51.61
C PHE A 944 21.81 4.61 50.78
N CYS A 945 22.10 4.40 49.49
CA CYS A 945 22.58 5.44 48.58
C CYS A 945 21.61 6.62 48.48
N ARG A 946 20.30 6.37 48.42
CA ARG A 946 19.26 7.43 48.43
C ARG A 946 19.25 8.22 49.73
N THR A 947 19.37 7.54 50.88
CA THR A 947 19.42 8.18 52.19
C THR A 947 20.66 9.08 52.31
N LEU A 948 21.83 8.62 51.87
CA LEU A 948 23.06 9.40 51.86
C LEU A 948 22.99 10.63 50.94
N ASN A 949 22.42 10.48 49.75
CA ASN A 949 22.31 11.56 48.77
C ASN A 949 21.16 12.54 49.05
N SER A 950 20.25 12.21 49.98
CA SER A 950 19.10 13.07 50.33
C SER A 950 19.51 14.20 51.28
N LYS A 951 19.32 15.45 50.85
CA LYS A 951 19.44 16.64 51.72
C LYS A 951 18.24 16.81 52.67
N LYS A 952 17.18 16.01 52.52
CA LYS A 952 15.97 16.08 53.34
C LYS A 952 16.10 15.15 54.56
N PRO A 953 15.68 15.59 55.76
CA PRO A 953 15.62 14.73 56.92
C PRO A 953 14.62 13.58 56.70
N PRO A 954 14.92 12.35 57.16
CA PRO A 954 13.97 11.24 57.12
C PRO A 954 12.67 11.57 57.87
N LYS A 955 11.55 10.97 57.46
CA LYS A 955 10.24 11.15 58.13
C LYS A 955 10.40 10.89 59.64
N GLY A 956 10.04 11.88 60.47
CA GLY A 956 10.10 11.79 61.93
C GLY A 956 11.41 12.28 62.57
N ARG A 957 12.39 12.77 61.79
CA ARG A 957 13.61 13.42 62.32
C ARG A 957 13.64 14.91 61.99
N ALA A 958 14.21 15.71 62.90
CA ALA A 958 14.39 17.15 62.72
C ALA A 958 15.65 17.52 61.90
N LYS A 959 16.64 16.62 61.82
CA LYS A 959 17.91 16.81 61.10
C LYS A 959 18.21 15.65 60.15
N PRO A 960 18.89 15.89 59.02
CA PRO A 960 19.44 14.83 58.17
C PRO A 960 20.37 13.91 58.95
N MET A 961 20.43 12.64 58.55
CA MET A 961 21.33 11.66 59.17
C MET A 961 22.79 11.99 58.84
N THR A 962 23.70 11.79 59.79
CA THR A 962 25.13 11.81 59.48
C THR A 962 25.48 10.62 58.59
N PRO A 963 26.51 10.71 57.72
CA PRO A 963 26.88 9.59 56.84
C PRO A 963 27.14 8.27 57.58
N LYS A 964 27.80 8.33 58.74
CA LYS A 964 28.03 7.15 59.61
C LYS A 964 26.74 6.59 60.21
N GLU A 965 25.77 7.43 60.59
CA GLU A 965 24.45 6.96 61.02
C GLU A 965 23.68 6.30 59.89
N ALA A 966 23.78 6.83 58.66
CA ALA A 966 23.13 6.24 57.49
C ALA A 966 23.68 4.85 57.16
N LEU A 967 25.01 4.65 57.30
CA LEU A 967 25.65 3.33 57.13
C LEU A 967 25.12 2.34 58.17
N LYS A 968 25.10 2.72 59.45
CA LYS A 968 24.60 1.88 60.53
C LYS A 968 23.14 1.46 60.31
N VAL A 969 22.27 2.39 59.92
CA VAL A 969 20.86 2.08 59.60
C VAL A 969 20.73 1.21 58.35
N GLY A 970 21.62 1.37 57.37
CA GLY A 970 21.72 0.49 56.20
C GLY A 970 22.03 -0.96 56.62
N GLN A 971 23.08 -1.15 57.42
CA GLN A 971 23.49 -2.46 57.96
C GLN A 971 22.37 -3.11 58.80
N GLU A 972 21.75 -2.36 59.71
CA GLU A 972 20.60 -2.83 60.51
C GLU A 972 19.41 -3.26 59.62
N SER A 973 19.19 -2.58 58.49
CA SER A 973 18.14 -2.91 57.51
C SER A 973 18.45 -4.18 56.71
N VAL A 974 19.73 -4.44 56.42
CA VAL A 974 20.21 -5.70 55.82
C VAL A 974 19.99 -6.85 56.81
N LEU A 975 20.51 -6.75 58.04
CA LEU A 975 20.32 -7.77 59.09
C LEU A 975 18.83 -8.08 59.32
N LYS A 976 18.00 -7.04 59.43
CA LYS A 976 16.55 -7.23 59.62
C LYS A 976 15.92 -8.00 58.46
N ARG A 977 16.39 -7.76 57.22
CA ARG A 977 15.88 -8.47 56.04
C ARG A 977 16.31 -9.93 56.04
N PHE A 978 17.58 -10.22 56.32
CA PHE A 978 18.12 -11.58 56.33
C PHE A 978 17.64 -12.41 57.53
N ARG A 979 17.18 -11.80 58.63
CA ARG A 979 16.42 -12.54 59.67
C ARG A 979 15.03 -13.01 59.23
N ALA A 980 14.47 -12.42 58.18
CA ALA A 980 13.15 -12.80 57.67
C ALA A 980 13.22 -13.82 56.53
N ILE A 981 14.33 -13.87 55.79
CA ILE A 981 14.51 -14.72 54.60
C ILE A 981 14.40 -16.23 54.89
N PRO A 982 15.01 -16.79 55.96
CA PRO A 982 14.91 -18.21 56.27
C PRO A 982 13.48 -18.73 56.38
N GLY A 983 12.58 -17.89 56.92
CA GLY A 983 11.19 -18.25 57.16
C GLY A 983 10.34 -18.50 55.92
N PHE A 984 10.72 -17.98 54.75
CA PHE A 984 9.97 -18.18 53.50
C PHE A 984 10.79 -18.84 52.37
N LEU A 985 12.12 -18.78 52.44
CA LEU A 985 13.00 -19.40 51.45
C LEU A 985 13.48 -20.79 51.88
N HIS A 986 13.19 -21.20 53.12
CA HIS A 986 13.58 -22.49 53.72
C HIS A 986 15.09 -22.76 53.66
N ILE A 987 15.91 -21.71 53.81
CA ILE A 987 17.38 -21.81 53.89
C ILE A 987 17.85 -21.90 55.35
N SER A 988 19.04 -22.44 55.59
CA SER A 988 19.65 -22.45 56.93
C SER A 988 20.01 -21.04 57.40
N ASP A 989 19.99 -20.84 58.71
CA ASP A 989 20.44 -19.58 59.33
C ASP A 989 21.90 -19.27 58.95
N GLU A 990 22.76 -20.29 58.79
CA GLU A 990 24.14 -20.15 58.34
C GLU A 990 24.26 -19.51 56.95
N VAL A 991 23.47 -19.97 55.97
CA VAL A 991 23.45 -19.40 54.62
C VAL A 991 22.93 -17.96 54.65
N SER A 992 21.88 -17.71 55.44
CA SER A 992 21.30 -16.37 55.56
C SER A 992 22.26 -15.38 56.22
N ASP A 993 22.94 -15.78 57.29
CA ASP A 993 23.93 -14.98 58.00
C ASP A 993 25.14 -14.67 57.12
N ALA A 994 25.60 -15.64 56.32
CA ALA A 994 26.69 -15.43 55.37
C ALA A 994 26.35 -14.34 54.33
N TYR A 995 25.15 -14.38 53.74
CA TYR A 995 24.69 -13.31 52.84
C TYR A 995 24.45 -11.97 53.57
N ALA A 996 24.00 -12.00 54.82
CA ALA A 996 23.83 -10.78 55.63
C ALA A 996 25.18 -10.08 55.85
N THR A 997 26.22 -10.83 56.24
CA THR A 997 27.59 -10.34 56.39
C THR A 997 28.13 -9.80 55.06
N LEU A 998 27.92 -10.52 53.95
CA LEU A 998 28.35 -10.04 52.64
C LEU A 998 27.66 -8.72 52.24
N GLY A 999 26.37 -8.58 52.58
CA GLY A 999 25.62 -7.35 52.40
C GLY A 999 26.15 -6.19 53.26
N GLU A 1000 26.57 -6.44 54.50
CA GLU A 1000 27.21 -5.44 55.36
C GLU A 1000 28.54 -4.98 54.78
N TYR A 1001 29.40 -5.91 54.36
CA TYR A 1001 30.68 -5.60 53.71
C TYR A 1001 30.49 -4.82 52.41
N PHE A 1002 29.44 -5.13 51.64
CA PHE A 1002 29.11 -4.37 50.44
C PHE A 1002 28.72 -2.92 50.76
N LEU A 1003 27.92 -2.69 51.81
CA LEU A 1003 27.58 -1.33 52.24
C LEU A 1003 28.80 -0.56 52.75
N GLU A 1004 29.74 -1.24 53.42
CA GLU A 1004 31.01 -0.65 53.85
C GLU A 1004 31.90 -0.29 52.66
N TYR A 1005 32.06 -1.20 51.69
CA TYR A 1005 32.77 -0.94 50.44
C TYR A 1005 32.18 0.26 49.69
N LEU A 1006 30.86 0.30 49.53
CA LEU A 1006 30.18 1.46 48.92
C LEU A 1006 30.46 2.75 49.70
N PHE A 1007 30.47 2.68 51.03
CA PHE A 1007 30.70 3.85 51.88
C PHE A 1007 32.14 4.36 51.81
N SER A 1008 33.15 3.48 51.88
CA SER A 1008 34.56 3.87 51.90
C SER A 1008 35.11 4.18 50.52
N GLU A 1009 34.86 3.30 49.55
CA GLU A 1009 35.54 3.32 48.24
C GLU A 1009 34.77 4.10 47.17
N GLU A 1010 33.44 3.99 47.12
CA GLU A 1010 32.63 4.54 46.01
C GLU A 1010 31.94 5.87 46.36
N LEU A 1011 31.54 6.06 47.63
CA LEU A 1011 30.74 7.21 48.09
C LEU A 1011 31.53 8.19 48.98
N PHE A 1012 32.85 8.01 49.11
CA PHE A 1012 33.78 8.90 49.84
C PHE A 1012 33.30 9.26 51.26
N CYS A 1013 32.93 8.25 52.05
CA CYS A 1013 32.39 8.39 53.42
C CYS A 1013 31.15 9.30 53.53
N GLY A 1014 30.44 9.55 52.42
CA GLY A 1014 29.26 10.40 52.33
C GLY A 1014 29.52 11.90 52.43
N THR A 1015 30.77 12.36 52.31
CA THR A 1015 31.12 13.80 52.28
C THR A 1015 31.92 14.13 51.03
N ALA A 1016 31.26 14.61 49.99
CA ALA A 1016 31.93 15.15 48.81
C ALA A 1016 32.65 16.47 49.15
N ALA A 1017 33.94 16.57 48.84
CA ALA A 1017 34.75 17.77 49.04
C ALA A 1017 34.50 18.85 47.98
N ASP A 1018 34.03 18.45 46.79
CA ASP A 1018 33.74 19.34 45.67
C ASP A 1018 32.55 18.84 44.81
N LYS A 1019 32.19 19.62 43.78
CA LYS A 1019 31.10 19.30 42.86
C LYS A 1019 31.38 18.07 41.98
N GLU A 1020 32.64 17.76 41.71
CA GLU A 1020 33.03 16.61 40.89
C GLU A 1020 32.82 15.31 41.68
N GLN A 1021 33.23 15.27 42.94
CA GLN A 1021 32.94 14.18 43.87
C GLN A 1021 31.43 14.02 44.12
N GLU A 1022 30.67 15.12 44.22
CA GLU A 1022 29.21 15.04 44.33
C GLU A 1022 28.59 14.37 43.08
N ALA A 1023 29.11 14.65 41.89
CA ALA A 1023 28.68 13.99 40.66
C ALA A 1023 29.06 12.51 40.64
N LYS A 1024 30.27 12.14 41.08
CA LYS A 1024 30.72 10.74 41.22
C LYS A 1024 29.84 9.95 42.20
N CYS A 1025 29.48 10.52 43.35
CA CYS A 1025 28.56 9.87 44.31
C CYS A 1025 27.15 9.65 43.74
N LYS A 1026 26.66 10.61 42.94
CA LYS A 1026 25.37 10.44 42.23
C LYS A 1026 25.45 9.37 41.15
N GLN A 1027 26.56 9.29 40.44
CA GLN A 1027 26.81 8.24 39.45
C GLN A 1027 26.89 6.87 40.12
N ALA A 1028 27.67 6.70 41.19
CA ALA A 1028 27.75 5.43 41.92
C ALA A 1028 26.37 4.98 42.45
N ALA A 1029 25.56 5.91 42.97
CA ALA A 1029 24.19 5.60 43.38
C ALA A 1029 23.27 5.19 42.22
N LYS A 1030 23.50 5.75 41.02
CA LYS A 1030 22.83 5.34 39.79
C LYS A 1030 23.31 3.96 39.34
N ASP A 1031 24.62 3.69 39.39
CA ASP A 1031 25.20 2.40 39.01
C ASP A 1031 24.74 1.28 39.96
N VAL A 1032 24.58 1.53 41.26
CA VAL A 1032 23.96 0.57 42.19
C VAL A 1032 22.49 0.30 41.84
N ALA A 1033 21.79 1.28 41.25
CA ALA A 1033 20.41 1.11 40.83
C ALA A 1033 20.30 0.41 39.46
N ASP A 1034 21.09 0.81 38.47
CA ASP A 1034 20.92 0.42 37.07
C ASP A 1034 21.96 -0.61 36.60
N LEU A 1035 23.08 -0.78 37.31
CA LEU A 1035 24.21 -1.66 36.94
C LEU A 1035 24.74 -2.44 38.16
N PHE A 1036 23.85 -2.83 39.07
CA PHE A 1036 24.19 -3.53 40.31
C PHE A 1036 25.20 -4.68 40.14
N PRO A 1037 25.03 -5.64 39.21
CA PRO A 1037 25.99 -6.73 39.04
C PRO A 1037 27.42 -6.28 38.67
N VAL A 1038 27.56 -5.15 37.97
CA VAL A 1038 28.88 -4.58 37.65
C VAL A 1038 29.54 -4.03 38.92
N VAL A 1039 28.78 -3.31 39.73
CA VAL A 1039 29.26 -2.79 41.02
C VAL A 1039 29.56 -3.93 42.01
N TRP A 1040 28.71 -4.95 42.02
CA TRP A 1040 28.88 -6.16 42.84
C TRP A 1040 30.14 -6.93 42.47
N LYS A 1041 30.39 -7.15 41.18
CA LYS A 1041 31.63 -7.79 40.70
C LYS A 1041 32.88 -7.03 41.15
N ARG A 1042 32.89 -5.70 41.01
CA ARG A 1042 34.02 -4.87 41.50
C ARG A 1042 34.24 -5.03 43.00
N PHE A 1043 33.17 -5.11 43.79
CA PHE A 1043 33.26 -5.37 45.23
C PHE A 1043 33.88 -6.75 45.53
N LEU A 1044 33.42 -7.81 44.87
CA LEU A 1044 33.98 -9.16 45.06
C LEU A 1044 35.45 -9.20 44.65
N ASP A 1045 35.80 -8.63 43.50
CA ASP A 1045 37.19 -8.55 43.00
C ASP A 1045 38.10 -7.74 43.95
N HIS A 1046 37.58 -6.66 44.53
CA HIS A 1046 38.33 -5.80 45.46
C HIS A 1046 38.55 -6.44 46.83
N THR A 1047 37.55 -7.14 47.35
CA THR A 1047 37.58 -7.70 48.71
C THR A 1047 38.04 -9.15 48.78
N GLY A 1048 38.05 -9.88 47.66
CA GLY A 1048 38.32 -11.31 47.59
C GLY A 1048 37.21 -12.18 48.19
N GLN A 1049 36.04 -11.62 48.46
CA GLN A 1049 34.87 -12.34 48.98
C GLN A 1049 34.21 -13.18 47.88
N SER A 1050 33.45 -14.20 48.27
CA SER A 1050 32.66 -15.04 47.36
C SER A 1050 31.17 -14.93 47.68
N ASP A 1051 30.34 -14.84 46.65
CA ASP A 1051 28.88 -14.89 46.75
C ASP A 1051 28.29 -16.27 46.38
N ASP A 1052 29.15 -17.26 46.11
CA ASP A 1052 28.79 -18.67 45.96
C ASP A 1052 28.65 -19.33 47.35
N ILE A 1053 27.45 -19.25 47.92
CA ILE A 1053 27.14 -19.65 49.29
C ILE A 1053 26.01 -20.70 49.28
N GLY A 1054 26.17 -21.78 50.04
CA GLY A 1054 25.13 -22.80 50.21
C GLY A 1054 25.04 -23.85 49.09
N ARG A 1055 26.13 -24.03 48.33
CA ARG A 1055 26.23 -25.03 47.25
C ARG A 1055 26.69 -26.42 47.69
N GLU A 1056 27.33 -26.57 48.85
CA GLU A 1056 27.77 -27.86 49.39
C GLU A 1056 26.61 -28.71 49.94
#